data_AF-A0A968MHZ3-F1
#
_entry.id   AF-A0A968MHZ3-F1
#
_cell.length_a   1.000
_cell.length_b   1.000
_cell.length_c   1.000
_cell.angle_alpha   90.00
_cell.angle_beta   90.00
_cell.angle_gamma   90.00
#
_symmetry.space_group_name_H-M   'P 1'
#
loop_
_entity.id
_entity.type
_entity.pdbx_description
1 polymer ?
#
loop_
_entity_poly.entity_id
_entity_poly.type
_entity_poly.pdbx_seq_one_letter_code
_entity_poly.pdbx_strand_id
1 'polypeptide(L)'
;MKNTRLPPHLSAAQEEIENYAREYGLDFFPIIYEVLDYRTLYETASLGGFPTRYPHWRFGMEYDQLLKGHVWLGSTIYEMVINTNPSYAYLLEGNETVTQKMVMAHVCAHVDFFKHNMWFAHTNRKMLDEMANHAARIQRIIERQGYDVVEDFIDTCLSLENLIDYHAPYIKRPDATYQEPLIERENADELVEGLQVEREYMREYINPPDFLDRQRQQAEQERQKQKRFPISPQKDILLFLLNYAPLERWQHAILEFIRDEAYYFAPQGMTKVLNEGWACVVAGSLLYTDRGLLPIEDIVQRQLSAQVADGQGTRRIYDWATFNDKATVFIRTRRGLELEGSVTHRLLLPDGTTWKRLDEMQMGDCVQMSGGGNLWSQEYVTLDWQPVYRLTLQGVADRAGVNLSTVLHYRKGTHASRSSTTLAPLVAEYAAGLGEPALSQQHRPTGKMPQVVDEQLATLLGYLTGDGNISTVKRVIGFISGDEAQADAFVTLVSDLFGLQARKRRDGGRWRVTFSSGVVEDFLKYLGLPTGPAARIKMVPAVILRSPASVVAAFLRALYDCDGYAGEAGIILSTASTAMSQTVQLLLLNFGILSTRRLQQDGCWHVHTTGRSAAVFADTIGFGLAPKQARLRAYVDDHHWFKQEEWHDEIVAIEHRRATVYDISVEQTHRYAAQGLVNHNSFWHSEIMTKRAVLPSEIISFADLHSGVVATSGTRLNPYKLGLELLRDVEERWNTGRFGKEYDECDDLAEKQNWDRQLGLGRQKIFEIRKLYNDVTFIDEFLTPEFALQQKLFTFRYNRDTDIYEIASREFQEIKQKLLFSLTNFGQPYIMVGDANYNNRGELYLLHRYEGVDLQMDYARETMRNLHKIWTRPIHLETVTDNRRRLLSFDGTDYSERRLD
;
A
#
# COMPACT_ATOMS: atom_id res chain seq x y z
N MET A 1 -39.43 -15.93 3.64
CA MET A 1 -37.97 -16.02 3.82
C MET A 1 -37.40 -16.82 2.65
N LYS A 2 -36.33 -16.33 2.01
CA LYS A 2 -35.52 -17.17 1.10
C LYS A 2 -34.87 -18.28 1.94
N ASN A 3 -34.52 -19.41 1.31
CA ASN A 3 -33.86 -20.51 2.00
C ASN A 3 -32.36 -20.22 2.13
N THR A 4 -31.92 -19.63 3.25
CA THR A 4 -30.50 -19.28 3.52
C THR A 4 -29.62 -20.49 3.88
N ARG A 5 -30.20 -21.69 3.94
CA ARG A 5 -29.50 -22.93 4.29
C ARG A 5 -28.39 -23.26 3.30
N LEU A 6 -27.25 -23.66 3.85
CA LEU A 6 -26.07 -24.09 3.10
C LEU A 6 -26.39 -25.23 2.10
N PRO A 7 -26.07 -25.08 0.80
CA PRO A 7 -26.21 -26.14 -0.19
C PRO A 7 -25.37 -27.39 0.15
N PRO A 8 -25.79 -28.62 -0.26
CA PRO A 8 -25.09 -29.84 0.10
C PRO A 8 -23.59 -29.89 -0.27
N HIS A 9 -23.21 -29.27 -1.39
CA HIS A 9 -21.80 -29.23 -1.83
C HIS A 9 -20.96 -28.27 -0.96
N LEU A 10 -21.54 -27.17 -0.47
CA LEU A 10 -20.87 -26.29 0.48
C LEU A 10 -20.84 -26.89 1.89
N SER A 11 -21.83 -27.68 2.28
CA SER A 11 -21.81 -28.46 3.53
C SER A 11 -20.67 -29.47 3.56
N ALA A 12 -20.40 -30.15 2.45
CA ALA A 12 -19.23 -31.04 2.33
C ALA A 12 -17.90 -30.27 2.41
N ALA A 13 -17.80 -29.11 1.73
CA ALA A 13 -16.62 -28.26 1.80
C ALA A 13 -16.38 -27.68 3.21
N GLN A 14 -17.44 -27.33 3.94
CA GLN A 14 -17.37 -26.93 5.35
C GLN A 14 -16.75 -28.05 6.19
N GLU A 15 -17.29 -29.27 6.15
CA GLU A 15 -16.76 -30.40 6.92
C GLU A 15 -15.29 -30.68 6.59
N GLU A 16 -14.91 -30.59 5.32
CA GLU A 16 -13.53 -30.78 4.86
C GLU A 16 -12.58 -29.73 5.45
N ILE A 17 -12.93 -28.43 5.32
CA ILE A 17 -12.11 -27.31 5.78
C ILE A 17 -12.02 -27.26 7.30
N GLU A 18 -13.12 -27.50 8.01
CA GLU A 18 -13.11 -27.56 9.47
C GLU A 18 -12.21 -28.69 9.99
N ASN A 19 -12.17 -29.83 9.30
CA ASN A 19 -11.28 -30.93 9.67
C ASN A 19 -9.81 -30.58 9.43
N TYR A 20 -9.47 -29.95 8.29
CA TYR A 20 -8.11 -29.45 8.07
C TYR A 20 -7.71 -28.41 9.12
N ALA A 21 -8.58 -27.44 9.42
CA ALA A 21 -8.33 -26.43 10.45
C ALA A 21 -7.99 -27.08 11.82
N ARG A 22 -8.72 -28.13 12.21
CA ARG A 22 -8.42 -28.92 13.43
C ARG A 22 -7.08 -29.66 13.34
N GLU A 23 -6.71 -30.22 12.18
CA GLU A 23 -5.36 -30.80 11.98
C GLU A 23 -4.24 -29.77 12.14
N TYR A 24 -4.46 -28.51 11.71
CA TYR A 24 -3.50 -27.42 11.93
C TYR A 24 -3.45 -26.94 13.39
N GLY A 25 -4.31 -27.47 14.27
CA GLY A 25 -4.35 -27.15 15.70
C GLY A 25 -5.31 -26.01 16.06
N LEU A 26 -6.19 -25.59 15.14
CA LEU A 26 -7.24 -24.61 15.41
C LEU A 26 -8.42 -25.28 16.15
N ASP A 27 -8.93 -24.60 17.17
CA ASP A 27 -10.10 -24.98 17.96
C ASP A 27 -11.09 -23.80 17.99
N PHE A 28 -12.18 -23.94 17.25
CA PHE A 28 -13.19 -22.90 17.04
C PHE A 28 -14.53 -23.27 17.68
N PHE A 29 -15.46 -22.31 17.79
CA PHE A 29 -16.88 -22.59 18.08
C PHE A 29 -17.56 -23.24 16.86
N PRO A 30 -18.69 -23.94 17.03
CA PRO A 30 -19.49 -24.42 15.89
C PRO A 30 -19.88 -23.24 14.99
N ILE A 31 -19.64 -23.38 13.68
CA ILE A 31 -19.85 -22.32 12.69
C ILE A 31 -21.11 -22.62 11.87
N ILE A 32 -22.03 -21.64 11.81
CA ILE A 32 -23.22 -21.70 10.97
C ILE A 32 -22.98 -20.78 9.78
N TYR A 33 -22.82 -21.37 8.59
CA TYR A 33 -22.74 -20.62 7.34
C TYR A 33 -24.14 -20.43 6.74
N GLU A 34 -24.50 -19.17 6.50
CA GLU A 34 -25.72 -18.80 5.75
C GLU A 34 -25.35 -18.18 4.39
N VAL A 35 -26.06 -18.58 3.33
CA VAL A 35 -25.85 -18.01 1.99
C VAL A 35 -26.85 -16.88 1.77
N LEU A 36 -26.35 -15.67 1.52
CA LEU A 36 -27.13 -14.44 1.36
C LEU A 36 -26.91 -13.81 -0.01
N ASP A 37 -27.95 -13.22 -0.62
CA ASP A 37 -27.75 -12.38 -1.81
C ASP A 37 -27.01 -11.09 -1.46
N TYR A 38 -26.40 -10.43 -2.46
CA TYR A 38 -25.59 -9.24 -2.23
C TYR A 38 -26.34 -8.14 -1.46
N ARG A 39 -27.65 -7.95 -1.70
CA ARG A 39 -28.43 -6.92 -1.02
C ARG A 39 -28.59 -7.27 0.45
N THR A 40 -28.98 -8.51 0.75
CA THR A 40 -29.13 -8.98 2.14
C THR A 40 -27.77 -9.01 2.86
N LEU A 41 -26.67 -9.31 2.18
CA LEU A 41 -25.32 -9.24 2.76
C LEU A 41 -24.94 -7.80 3.13
N TYR A 42 -25.15 -6.83 2.23
CA TYR A 42 -24.86 -5.41 2.51
C TYR A 42 -25.80 -4.81 3.57
N GLU A 43 -27.06 -5.23 3.62
CA GLU A 43 -28.02 -4.88 4.67
C GLU A 43 -27.58 -5.45 6.03
N THR A 44 -27.21 -6.74 6.08
CA THR A 44 -26.70 -7.37 7.29
C THR A 44 -25.38 -6.73 7.74
N ALA A 45 -24.51 -6.34 6.81
CA ALA A 45 -23.26 -5.64 7.10
C ALA A 45 -23.48 -4.25 7.72
N SER A 46 -24.43 -3.44 7.23
CA SER A 46 -24.72 -2.12 7.81
C SER A 46 -25.39 -2.19 9.19
N LEU A 47 -25.97 -3.34 9.55
CA LEU A 47 -26.43 -3.64 10.90
C LEU A 47 -25.33 -4.20 11.83
N GLY A 48 -24.06 -4.22 11.37
CA GLY A 48 -22.92 -4.74 12.13
C GLY A 48 -22.82 -6.27 12.12
N GLY A 49 -23.36 -6.91 11.09
CA GLY A 49 -23.43 -8.37 10.94
C GLY A 49 -24.72 -8.99 11.49
N PHE A 50 -25.58 -8.23 12.18
CA PHE A 50 -26.78 -8.79 12.83
C PHE A 50 -28.02 -8.76 11.93
N PRO A 51 -28.87 -9.81 11.90
CA PRO A 51 -30.09 -9.82 11.09
C PRO A 51 -31.16 -8.80 11.49
N THR A 52 -31.05 -8.19 12.67
CA THR A 52 -32.01 -7.20 13.18
C THR A 52 -31.31 -6.29 14.19
N ARG A 53 -31.53 -4.98 14.04
CA ARG A 53 -31.13 -3.93 15.00
C ARG A 53 -32.27 -2.92 15.11
N TYR A 54 -32.17 -1.95 16.02
CA TYR A 54 -33.16 -0.88 16.13
C TYR A 54 -33.19 0.01 14.86
N PRO A 55 -34.34 0.60 14.50
CA PRO A 55 -34.41 1.49 13.35
C PRO A 55 -33.63 2.78 13.60
N HIS A 56 -32.73 3.14 12.69
CA HIS A 56 -31.94 4.37 12.75
C HIS A 56 -31.39 4.76 11.37
N TRP A 57 -31.38 6.04 11.03
CA TRP A 57 -30.93 6.52 9.70
C TRP A 57 -29.46 6.17 9.39
N ARG A 58 -28.58 6.12 10.41
CA ARG A 58 -27.16 5.73 10.29
C ARG A 58 -26.98 4.43 9.49
N PHE A 59 -27.76 3.39 9.80
CA PHE A 59 -27.66 2.09 9.15
C PHE A 59 -28.13 2.12 7.68
N GLY A 60 -29.09 3.01 7.37
CA GLY A 60 -29.53 3.25 5.99
C GLY A 60 -28.49 4.01 5.15
N MET A 61 -27.81 5.00 5.75
CA MET A 61 -26.69 5.69 5.11
C MET A 61 -25.48 4.77 4.92
N GLU A 62 -25.17 3.93 5.92
CA GLU A 62 -24.08 2.96 5.84
C GLU A 62 -24.38 1.87 4.78
N TYR A 63 -25.63 1.38 4.70
CA TYR A 63 -26.07 0.50 3.61
C TYR A 63 -25.88 1.14 2.23
N ASP A 64 -26.34 2.39 2.04
CA ASP A 64 -26.20 3.12 0.78
C ASP A 64 -24.73 3.36 0.40
N GLN A 65 -23.88 3.68 1.38
CA GLN A 65 -22.44 3.83 1.19
C GLN A 65 -21.76 2.50 0.77
N LEU A 66 -22.04 1.40 1.47
CA LEU A 66 -21.49 0.08 1.17
C LEU A 66 -21.97 -0.43 -0.19
N LEU A 67 -23.28 -0.30 -0.48
CA LEU A 67 -23.87 -0.73 -1.75
C LEU A 67 -23.33 0.10 -2.93
N LYS A 68 -23.16 1.42 -2.77
CA LYS A 68 -22.52 2.27 -3.79
C LYS A 68 -21.05 1.92 -3.99
N GLY A 69 -20.33 1.60 -2.92
CA GLY A 69 -18.98 1.06 -3.01
C GLY A 69 -18.93 -0.19 -3.88
N HIS A 70 -19.84 -1.14 -3.65
CA HIS A 70 -19.92 -2.36 -4.45
C HIS A 70 -20.26 -2.10 -5.92
N VAL A 71 -21.33 -1.35 -6.19
CA VAL A 71 -21.86 -1.14 -7.55
C VAL A 71 -20.96 -0.24 -8.41
N TRP A 72 -20.30 0.76 -7.83
CA TRP A 72 -19.56 1.78 -8.58
C TRP A 72 -18.03 1.73 -8.38
N LEU A 73 -17.56 1.18 -7.26
CA LEU A 73 -16.13 1.12 -6.90
C LEU A 73 -15.61 -0.33 -6.81
N GLY A 74 -16.45 -1.34 -7.05
CA GLY A 74 -16.08 -2.76 -7.07
C GLY A 74 -15.76 -3.36 -5.69
N SER A 75 -16.00 -2.64 -4.59
CA SER A 75 -15.68 -3.14 -3.24
C SER A 75 -16.59 -4.33 -2.88
N THR A 76 -16.03 -5.48 -2.55
CA THR A 76 -16.79 -6.69 -2.20
C THR A 76 -16.52 -7.12 -0.77
N ILE A 77 -17.57 -7.33 0.02
CA ILE A 77 -17.48 -8.01 1.31
C ILE A 77 -17.35 -9.51 1.02
N TYR A 78 -16.12 -10.02 1.08
CA TYR A 78 -15.85 -11.44 0.89
C TYR A 78 -16.33 -12.25 2.10
N GLU A 79 -16.21 -11.71 3.30
CA GLU A 79 -16.58 -12.38 4.54
C GLU A 79 -17.23 -11.45 5.55
N MET A 80 -18.09 -12.03 6.39
CA MET A 80 -18.68 -11.40 7.56
C MET A 80 -18.91 -12.48 8.60
N VAL A 81 -18.35 -12.32 9.81
CA VAL A 81 -18.43 -13.33 10.88
C VAL A 81 -18.80 -12.69 12.23
N ILE A 82 -19.66 -13.36 12.99
CA ILE A 82 -20.13 -12.95 14.31
C ILE A 82 -19.52 -13.85 15.39
N ASN A 83 -18.92 -13.25 16.43
CA ASN A 83 -18.25 -13.91 17.56
C ASN A 83 -19.20 -14.53 18.64
N THR A 84 -20.38 -14.99 18.23
CA THR A 84 -21.35 -15.74 19.06
C THR A 84 -20.98 -17.22 19.19
N ASN A 85 -21.72 -17.99 20.00
CA ASN A 85 -21.63 -19.45 20.07
C ASN A 85 -23.04 -20.08 19.94
N PRO A 86 -23.39 -20.70 18.79
CA PRO A 86 -22.58 -20.86 17.59
C PRO A 86 -22.20 -19.54 16.93
N SER A 87 -21.06 -19.52 16.22
CA SER A 87 -20.62 -18.36 15.44
C SER A 87 -21.34 -18.37 14.10
N TYR A 88 -21.82 -17.22 13.64
CA TYR A 88 -22.49 -17.10 12.34
C TYR A 88 -21.52 -16.49 11.33
N ALA A 89 -21.53 -17.03 10.10
CA ALA A 89 -20.75 -16.50 9.00
C ALA A 89 -21.59 -16.43 7.73
N TYR A 90 -21.42 -15.35 6.97
CA TYR A 90 -22.23 -15.10 5.77
C TYR A 90 -21.41 -15.29 4.50
N LEU A 91 -21.97 -16.09 3.59
CA LEU A 91 -21.41 -16.38 2.27
C LEU A 91 -22.24 -15.69 1.19
N LEU A 92 -21.59 -15.03 0.24
CA LEU A 92 -22.28 -14.32 -0.83
C LEU A 92 -22.82 -15.31 -1.89
N GLU A 93 -24.12 -15.20 -2.22
CA GLU A 93 -24.76 -15.93 -3.32
C GLU A 93 -24.18 -15.46 -4.66
N GLY A 94 -23.64 -16.41 -5.44
CA GLY A 94 -22.97 -16.14 -6.72
C GLY A 94 -21.44 -16.20 -6.69
N ASN A 95 -20.82 -16.24 -5.50
CA ASN A 95 -19.40 -16.55 -5.36
C ASN A 95 -19.06 -17.94 -5.91
N GLU A 96 -17.86 -18.09 -6.50
CA GLU A 96 -17.32 -19.39 -6.88
C GLU A 96 -17.10 -20.28 -5.64
N THR A 97 -17.18 -21.61 -5.81
CA THR A 97 -16.91 -22.58 -4.73
C THR A 97 -15.58 -22.30 -4.03
N VAL A 98 -14.57 -21.85 -4.77
CA VAL A 98 -13.25 -21.52 -4.24
C VAL A 98 -13.27 -20.30 -3.33
N THR A 99 -14.04 -19.27 -3.67
CA THR A 99 -14.27 -18.11 -2.81
C THR A 99 -14.97 -18.52 -1.52
N GLN A 100 -15.99 -19.38 -1.61
CA GLN A 100 -16.66 -19.90 -0.42
C GLN A 100 -15.69 -20.72 0.46
N LYS A 101 -14.85 -21.56 -0.14
CA LYS A 101 -13.79 -22.30 0.56
C LYS A 101 -12.77 -21.37 1.24
N MET A 102 -12.32 -20.31 0.56
CA MET A 102 -11.40 -19.33 1.15
C MET A 102 -12.02 -18.69 2.39
N VAL A 103 -13.24 -18.20 2.25
CA VAL A 103 -13.99 -17.56 3.35
C VAL A 103 -14.22 -18.54 4.48
N MET A 104 -14.58 -19.80 4.20
CA MET A 104 -14.69 -20.84 5.23
C MET A 104 -13.36 -21.05 5.99
N ALA A 105 -12.24 -21.13 5.28
CA ALA A 105 -10.92 -21.34 5.87
C ALA A 105 -10.45 -20.12 6.70
N HIS A 106 -10.73 -18.90 6.24
CA HIS A 106 -10.41 -17.66 6.94
C HIS A 106 -11.30 -17.48 8.19
N VAL A 107 -12.60 -17.70 8.06
CA VAL A 107 -13.58 -17.71 9.16
C VAL A 107 -13.21 -18.72 10.25
N CYS A 108 -12.69 -19.91 9.90
CA CYS A 108 -12.20 -20.87 10.90
C CYS A 108 -11.08 -20.28 11.77
N ALA A 109 -10.17 -19.49 11.19
CA ALA A 109 -9.09 -18.80 11.93
C ALA A 109 -9.64 -17.65 12.79
N HIS A 110 -10.58 -16.85 12.29
CA HIS A 110 -11.26 -15.83 13.09
C HIS A 110 -12.01 -16.41 14.29
N VAL A 111 -12.78 -17.49 14.10
CA VAL A 111 -13.57 -18.08 15.19
C VAL A 111 -12.68 -18.77 16.24
N ASP A 112 -11.57 -19.37 15.82
CA ASP A 112 -10.50 -19.85 16.72
C ASP A 112 -9.91 -18.69 17.55
N PHE A 113 -9.62 -17.56 16.90
CA PHE A 113 -9.16 -16.34 17.57
C PHE A 113 -10.20 -15.84 18.60
N PHE A 114 -11.49 -15.73 18.21
CA PHE A 114 -12.58 -15.29 19.09
C PHE A 114 -12.85 -16.22 20.27
N LYS A 115 -12.48 -17.51 20.18
CA LYS A 115 -12.62 -18.49 21.25
C LYS A 115 -11.50 -18.40 22.27
N HIS A 116 -10.28 -18.15 21.82
CA HIS A 116 -9.08 -18.27 22.65
C HIS A 116 -8.46 -16.95 23.10
N ASN A 117 -8.70 -15.85 22.38
CA ASN A 117 -8.15 -14.55 22.76
C ASN A 117 -8.84 -14.00 24.03
N MET A 118 -8.03 -13.59 25.00
CA MET A 118 -8.49 -13.06 26.29
C MET A 118 -9.45 -11.86 26.15
N TRP A 119 -9.26 -11.02 25.14
CA TRP A 119 -10.10 -9.84 24.91
C TRP A 119 -11.51 -10.20 24.44
N PHE A 120 -11.71 -11.39 23.87
CA PHE A 120 -13.04 -11.90 23.55
C PHE A 120 -13.70 -12.67 24.70
N ALA A 121 -13.01 -12.92 25.82
CA ALA A 121 -13.55 -13.77 26.91
C ALA A 121 -14.83 -13.20 27.55
N HIS A 122 -14.99 -11.88 27.56
CA HIS A 122 -16.11 -11.18 28.17
C HIS A 122 -17.29 -10.90 27.22
N THR A 123 -17.13 -11.08 25.89
CA THR A 123 -18.18 -10.74 24.91
C THR A 123 -19.37 -11.67 25.04
N ASN A 124 -20.59 -11.12 25.01
CA ASN A 124 -21.81 -11.91 25.09
C ASN A 124 -21.93 -12.89 23.90
N ARG A 125 -21.84 -14.20 24.18
CA ARG A 125 -21.90 -15.25 23.15
C ARG A 125 -23.31 -15.48 22.57
N LYS A 126 -24.31 -14.78 23.11
CA LYS A 126 -25.69 -14.72 22.61
C LYS A 126 -26.10 -13.31 22.16
N MET A 127 -25.14 -12.47 21.73
CA MET A 127 -25.45 -11.10 21.30
C MET A 127 -26.51 -11.04 20.19
N LEU A 128 -26.70 -12.08 19.38
CA LEU A 128 -27.79 -12.15 18.40
C LEU A 128 -29.18 -12.10 19.06
N ASP A 129 -29.36 -12.78 20.20
CA ASP A 129 -30.61 -12.73 20.97
C ASP A 129 -30.80 -11.36 21.65
N GLU A 130 -29.73 -10.79 22.23
CA GLU A 130 -29.82 -9.48 22.90
C GLU A 130 -29.99 -8.31 21.94
N MET A 131 -29.36 -8.33 20.76
CA MET A 131 -29.54 -7.30 19.72
C MET A 131 -31.02 -7.24 19.26
N ALA A 132 -31.66 -8.40 19.13
CA ALA A 132 -33.10 -8.49 18.85
C ALA A 132 -33.96 -8.00 20.04
N ASN A 133 -33.53 -8.26 21.28
CA ASN A 133 -34.16 -7.74 22.49
C ASN A 133 -34.04 -6.20 22.60
N HIS A 134 -32.87 -5.64 22.32
CA HIS A 134 -32.62 -4.19 22.22
C HIS A 134 -33.53 -3.55 21.18
N ALA A 135 -33.57 -4.10 19.96
CA ALA A 135 -34.46 -3.63 18.90
C ALA A 135 -35.94 -3.65 19.33
N ALA A 136 -36.41 -4.74 19.93
CA ALA A 136 -37.79 -4.87 20.42
C ALA A 136 -38.09 -4.00 21.66
N ARG A 137 -37.08 -3.62 22.46
CA ARG A 137 -37.21 -2.65 23.57
C ARG A 137 -37.28 -1.22 23.02
N ILE A 138 -36.39 -0.85 22.10
CA ILE A 138 -36.38 0.47 21.45
C ILE A 138 -37.67 0.71 20.66
N GLN A 139 -38.16 -0.27 19.90
CA GLN A 139 -39.44 -0.15 19.17
C GLN A 139 -40.62 0.21 20.11
N ARG A 140 -40.70 -0.44 21.28
CA ARG A 140 -41.71 -0.13 22.31
C ARG A 140 -41.51 1.21 23.01
N ILE A 141 -40.31 1.80 22.93
CA ILE A 141 -40.02 3.17 23.39
C ILE A 141 -40.47 4.18 22.32
N ILE A 142 -40.15 3.93 21.04
CA ILE A 142 -40.61 4.72 19.88
C ILE A 142 -42.14 4.82 19.84
N GLU A 143 -42.85 3.70 20.04
CA GLU A 143 -44.32 3.64 20.12
C GLU A 143 -44.92 4.52 21.23
N ARG A 144 -44.14 4.90 22.25
CA ARG A 144 -44.59 5.67 23.43
C ARG A 144 -44.15 7.13 23.41
N GLN A 145 -42.92 7.39 22.97
CA GLN A 145 -42.30 8.72 23.02
C GLN A 145 -42.29 9.44 21.66
N GLY A 146 -42.61 8.73 20.57
CA GLY A 146 -42.46 9.22 19.20
C GLY A 146 -41.09 8.88 18.61
N TYR A 147 -41.02 8.80 17.28
CA TYR A 147 -39.81 8.44 16.56
C TYR A 147 -38.72 9.50 16.71
N ASP A 148 -39.01 10.74 16.32
CA ASP A 148 -38.05 11.86 16.24
C ASP A 148 -37.34 12.14 17.58
N VAL A 149 -38.06 12.01 18.71
CA VAL A 149 -37.53 12.22 20.08
C VAL A 149 -36.55 11.12 20.48
N VAL A 150 -36.83 9.88 20.04
CA VAL A 150 -35.97 8.73 20.32
C VAL A 150 -34.76 8.73 19.38
N GLU A 151 -34.94 9.13 18.12
CA GLU A 151 -33.86 9.27 17.14
C GLU A 151 -32.84 10.33 17.57
N ASP A 152 -33.24 11.56 17.92
CA ASP A 152 -32.30 12.59 18.41
C ASP A 152 -31.53 12.16 19.67
N PHE A 153 -32.17 11.38 20.55
CA PHE A 153 -31.50 10.82 21.72
C PHE A 153 -30.52 9.68 21.37
N ILE A 154 -30.87 8.82 20.41
CA ILE A 154 -29.96 7.77 19.89
C ILE A 154 -28.78 8.43 19.17
N ASP A 155 -28.97 9.42 18.31
CA ASP A 155 -27.91 10.20 17.68
C ASP A 155 -26.97 10.82 18.72
N THR A 156 -27.53 11.41 19.77
CA THR A 156 -26.77 11.96 20.91
C THR A 156 -25.92 10.87 21.56
N CYS A 157 -26.48 9.68 21.83
CA CYS A 157 -25.75 8.57 22.44
C CYS A 157 -24.68 7.95 21.51
N LEU A 158 -24.98 7.77 20.22
CA LEU A 158 -24.06 7.22 19.22
C LEU A 158 -22.87 8.14 18.98
N SER A 159 -23.06 9.47 19.08
CA SER A 159 -21.92 10.42 19.05
C SER A 159 -20.95 10.25 20.22
N LEU A 160 -21.38 9.57 21.29
CA LEU A 160 -20.62 9.32 22.51
C LEU A 160 -20.24 7.84 22.69
N GLU A 161 -20.58 6.95 21.75
CA GLU A 161 -20.40 5.48 21.85
C GLU A 161 -18.95 5.07 22.16
N ASN A 162 -18.01 5.92 21.76
CA ASN A 162 -16.56 5.78 21.91
C ASN A 162 -16.01 6.21 23.28
N LEU A 163 -16.81 6.88 24.13
CA LEU A 163 -16.40 7.38 25.45
C LEU A 163 -16.55 6.32 26.55
N ILE A 164 -16.20 5.08 26.22
CA ILE A 164 -16.14 3.93 27.12
C ILE A 164 -14.70 3.63 27.54
N ASP A 165 -14.55 2.82 28.59
CA ASP A 165 -13.25 2.32 29.01
C ASP A 165 -13.06 0.89 28.51
N TYR A 166 -12.43 0.74 27.35
CA TYR A 166 -12.09 -0.56 26.73
C TYR A 166 -11.37 -1.55 27.67
N HIS A 167 -10.79 -1.11 28.80
CA HIS A 167 -10.16 -1.99 29.79
C HIS A 167 -11.04 -2.34 30.99
N ALA A 168 -12.19 -1.65 31.20
CA ALA A 168 -13.07 -1.89 32.34
C ALA A 168 -13.56 -3.35 32.49
N PRO A 169 -13.87 -4.12 31.43
CA PRO A 169 -14.30 -5.52 31.57
C PRO A 169 -13.26 -6.46 32.19
N TYR A 170 -11.97 -6.07 32.19
CA TYR A 170 -10.85 -6.90 32.66
C TYR A 170 -10.29 -6.43 34.01
N ILE A 171 -10.59 -5.20 34.40
CA ILE A 171 -10.09 -4.61 35.66
C ILE A 171 -11.19 -4.77 36.71
N LYS A 172 -10.94 -5.63 37.71
CA LYS A 172 -11.71 -5.60 38.96
C LYS A 172 -11.37 -4.32 39.74
N ARG A 173 -12.01 -3.22 39.36
CA ARG A 173 -12.06 -2.01 40.20
C ARG A 173 -12.82 -2.37 41.48
N PRO A 174 -12.40 -1.89 42.66
CA PRO A 174 -13.25 -2.00 43.84
C PRO A 174 -14.57 -1.29 43.51
N ASP A 175 -15.70 -1.94 43.82
CA ASP A 175 -17.03 -1.39 43.56
C ASP A 175 -17.07 0.03 44.12
N ALA A 176 -17.43 0.99 43.27
CA ALA A 176 -17.62 2.36 43.69
C ALA A 176 -18.66 2.32 44.80
N THR A 177 -18.24 2.59 46.04
CA THR A 177 -19.10 2.44 47.21
C THR A 177 -20.15 3.54 47.12
N TYR A 178 -21.32 3.18 46.59
CA TYR A 178 -22.42 4.10 46.34
C TYR A 178 -22.87 4.75 47.65
N GLN A 179 -22.32 5.92 47.94
CA GLN A 179 -22.98 6.87 48.80
C GLN A 179 -24.11 7.51 48.00
N GLU A 180 -25.26 7.67 48.64
CA GLU A 180 -26.48 8.21 48.03
C GLU A 180 -26.22 9.54 47.32
N PRO A 181 -26.98 9.87 46.24
CA PRO A 181 -26.79 11.11 45.51
C PRO A 181 -26.83 12.33 46.45
N LEU A 182 -25.82 13.19 46.33
CA LEU A 182 -25.52 14.34 47.21
C LEU A 182 -26.59 15.46 47.23
N ILE A 183 -27.80 15.21 46.74
CA ILE A 183 -28.86 16.20 46.52
C ILE A 183 -29.52 16.65 47.85
N GLU A 184 -29.35 15.91 48.96
CA GLU A 184 -29.91 16.27 50.27
C GLU A 184 -28.86 16.45 51.39
N ARG A 185 -27.92 17.38 51.22
CA ARG A 185 -27.05 17.88 52.34
C ARG A 185 -26.83 19.40 52.33
N GLU A 186 -27.89 20.20 52.12
CA GLU A 186 -27.80 21.67 52.20
C GLU A 186 -27.79 22.25 53.64
N ASN A 187 -27.90 21.44 54.70
CA ASN A 187 -27.95 21.94 56.09
C ASN A 187 -27.05 21.14 57.05
N ALA A 188 -25.74 21.39 57.00
CA ALA A 188 -24.77 20.92 58.01
C ALA A 188 -23.57 21.89 58.14
N ASP A 189 -23.86 23.13 58.55
CA ASP A 189 -22.84 24.03 59.10
C ASP A 189 -22.56 23.63 60.56
N GLU A 190 -21.60 22.75 60.77
CA GLU A 190 -21.06 22.44 62.10
C GLU A 190 -19.56 22.79 62.20
N LEU A 191 -19.19 23.29 63.38
CA LEU A 191 -17.89 23.90 63.64
C LEU A 191 -16.80 22.84 63.78
N VAL A 192 -15.55 23.23 63.48
CA VAL A 192 -14.36 22.46 63.89
C VAL A 192 -14.22 22.55 65.41
N GLU A 193 -14.82 21.59 66.13
CA GLU A 193 -14.59 21.43 67.56
C GLU A 193 -13.17 20.89 67.80
N GLY A 194 -12.36 21.67 68.52
CA GLY A 194 -11.04 21.23 68.99
C GLY A 194 -11.15 20.10 70.01
N LEU A 195 -10.01 19.49 70.35
CA LEU A 195 -9.93 18.37 71.30
C LEU A 195 -10.68 18.70 72.60
N GLN A 196 -11.51 17.77 73.09
CA GLN A 196 -12.25 17.95 74.35
C GLN A 196 -11.29 18.11 75.54
N VAL A 197 -11.64 19.01 76.47
CA VAL A 197 -10.77 19.42 77.56
C VAL A 197 -11.52 19.35 78.89
N GLU A 198 -10.99 18.60 79.86
CA GLU A 198 -11.63 18.43 81.18
C GLU A 198 -11.67 19.72 82.02
N ARG A 199 -10.83 20.72 81.71
CA ARG A 199 -10.73 21.99 82.45
C ARG A 199 -10.48 23.17 81.52
N GLU A 200 -11.27 24.21 81.68
CA GLU A 200 -11.37 25.33 80.74
C GLU A 200 -10.06 26.12 80.55
N TYR A 201 -9.24 26.29 81.62
CA TYR A 201 -7.95 26.98 81.51
C TYR A 201 -6.90 26.23 80.66
N MET A 202 -7.08 24.91 80.44
CA MET A 202 -6.17 24.14 79.58
C MET A 202 -6.55 24.23 78.09
N ARG A 203 -7.68 24.88 77.74
CA ARG A 203 -8.19 24.98 76.37
C ARG A 203 -7.24 25.73 75.44
N GLU A 204 -6.62 26.81 75.92
CA GLU A 204 -5.61 27.59 75.16
C GLU A 204 -4.26 26.85 74.99
N TYR A 205 -3.91 25.95 75.92
CA TYR A 205 -2.67 25.16 75.87
C TYR A 205 -2.82 23.86 75.07
N ILE A 206 -4.01 23.26 75.06
CA ILE A 206 -4.29 21.98 74.36
C ILE A 206 -4.78 22.23 72.92
N ASN A 207 -5.53 23.31 72.69
CA ASN A 207 -5.92 23.77 71.36
C ASN A 207 -5.32 25.17 71.08
N PRO A 208 -3.99 25.32 70.99
CA PRO A 208 -3.37 26.60 70.63
C PRO A 208 -3.79 27.04 69.22
N PRO A 209 -3.73 28.34 68.88
CA PRO A 209 -4.19 28.87 67.59
C PRO A 209 -3.61 28.13 66.38
N ASP A 210 -2.29 27.89 66.37
CA ASP A 210 -1.59 27.12 65.33
C ASP A 210 -2.11 25.68 65.15
N PHE A 211 -2.64 25.06 66.20
CA PHE A 211 -3.20 23.70 66.14
C PHE A 211 -4.62 23.73 65.56
N LEU A 212 -5.45 24.68 66.01
CA LEU A 212 -6.80 24.89 65.46
C LEU A 212 -6.77 25.33 64.00
N ASP A 213 -5.82 26.19 63.61
CA ASP A 213 -5.67 26.60 62.22
C ASP A 213 -5.07 25.49 61.35
N ARG A 214 -4.19 24.62 61.88
CA ARG A 214 -3.82 23.37 61.19
C ARG A 214 -4.99 22.41 61.05
N GLN A 215 -5.82 22.22 62.07
CA GLN A 215 -7.02 21.40 61.98
C GLN A 215 -8.04 21.99 61.00
N ARG A 216 -8.24 23.31 60.97
CA ARG A 216 -9.07 23.98 59.96
C ARG A 216 -8.50 23.80 58.56
N GLN A 217 -7.19 23.97 58.36
CA GLN A 217 -6.54 23.72 57.07
C GLN A 217 -6.65 22.25 56.65
N GLN A 218 -6.55 21.30 57.59
CA GLN A 218 -6.75 19.88 57.33
C GLN A 218 -8.21 19.57 56.99
N ALA A 219 -9.17 20.07 57.78
CA ALA A 219 -10.61 19.90 57.54
C ALA A 219 -11.09 20.61 56.26
N GLU A 220 -10.50 21.75 55.90
CA GLU A 220 -10.75 22.46 54.63
C GLU A 220 -10.13 21.68 53.45
N GLN A 221 -8.92 21.13 53.61
CA GLN A 221 -8.33 20.22 52.61
C GLN A 221 -9.12 18.91 52.48
N GLU A 222 -9.68 18.38 53.57
CA GLU A 222 -10.54 17.19 53.57
C GLU A 222 -11.91 17.51 52.98
N ARG A 223 -12.53 18.66 53.28
CA ARG A 223 -13.73 19.15 52.57
C ARG A 223 -13.44 19.36 51.08
N GLN A 224 -12.30 19.91 50.70
CA GLN A 224 -11.92 20.07 49.28
C GLN A 224 -11.67 18.72 48.58
N LYS A 225 -11.13 17.72 49.29
CA LYS A 225 -11.03 16.33 48.79
C LYS A 225 -12.39 15.64 48.70
N GLN A 226 -13.30 15.87 49.65
CA GLN A 226 -14.68 15.34 49.65
C GLN A 226 -15.59 16.02 48.62
N LYS A 227 -15.30 17.27 48.23
CA LYS A 227 -16.05 18.01 47.19
C LYS A 227 -15.82 17.49 45.78
N ARG A 228 -14.65 16.89 45.49
CA ARG A 228 -14.35 16.31 44.17
C ARG A 228 -15.03 14.96 44.02
N PHE A 229 -15.98 14.89 43.10
CA PHE A 229 -16.74 13.68 42.81
C PHE A 229 -16.64 13.40 41.31
N PRO A 230 -16.10 12.27 40.84
CA PRO A 230 -15.63 11.11 41.60
C PRO A 230 -14.27 11.33 42.31
N ILE A 231 -14.02 10.53 43.36
CA ILE A 231 -12.78 10.58 44.18
C ILE A 231 -11.51 10.37 43.32
N SER A 232 -11.63 9.55 42.28
CA SER A 232 -10.60 9.33 41.25
C SER A 232 -11.24 9.55 39.88
N PRO A 233 -10.56 10.21 38.92
CA PRO A 233 -11.10 10.44 37.59
C PRO A 233 -11.58 9.15 36.90
N GLN A 234 -12.75 9.20 36.25
CA GLN A 234 -13.34 8.04 35.60
C GLN A 234 -13.28 8.17 34.07
N LYS A 235 -12.78 7.12 33.39
CA LYS A 235 -12.69 7.08 31.91
C LYS A 235 -14.00 6.66 31.24
N ASP A 236 -14.77 5.74 31.83
CA ASP A 236 -16.05 5.29 31.24
C ASP A 236 -17.12 6.35 31.47
N ILE A 237 -17.20 7.31 30.55
CA ILE A 237 -18.12 8.45 30.64
C ILE A 237 -19.56 7.96 30.45
N LEU A 238 -19.80 6.96 29.58
CA LEU A 238 -21.14 6.39 29.41
C LEU A 238 -21.63 5.73 30.70
N LEU A 239 -20.79 4.97 31.41
CA LEU A 239 -21.13 4.42 32.72
C LEU A 239 -21.34 5.53 33.75
N PHE A 240 -20.53 6.60 33.73
CA PHE A 240 -20.71 7.73 34.64
C PHE A 240 -22.07 8.41 34.42
N LEU A 241 -22.43 8.70 33.17
CA LEU A 241 -23.72 9.30 32.81
C LEU A 241 -24.89 8.37 33.17
N LEU A 242 -24.76 7.06 32.90
CA LEU A 242 -25.79 6.08 33.25
C LEU A 242 -26.06 6.02 34.77
N ASN A 243 -25.03 6.16 35.61
CA ASN A 243 -25.18 6.16 37.07
C ASN A 243 -25.65 7.51 37.67
N TYR A 244 -25.27 8.65 37.07
CA TYR A 244 -25.38 9.96 37.73
C TYR A 244 -26.07 11.07 36.93
N ALA A 245 -26.29 10.92 35.62
CA ALA A 245 -27.01 11.92 34.84
C ALA A 245 -28.53 11.85 35.09
N PRO A 246 -29.26 12.98 34.98
CA PRO A 246 -30.71 13.03 35.23
C PRO A 246 -31.52 12.45 34.06
N LEU A 247 -31.36 11.15 33.79
CA LEU A 247 -31.98 10.44 32.68
C LEU A 247 -33.38 9.92 33.01
N GLU A 248 -34.30 10.01 32.05
CA GLU A 248 -35.56 9.28 32.11
C GLU A 248 -35.34 7.76 31.96
N ARG A 249 -36.30 6.95 32.45
CA ARG A 249 -36.20 5.48 32.42
C ARG A 249 -35.98 4.89 31.02
N TRP A 250 -36.47 5.55 29.98
CA TRP A 250 -36.29 5.10 28.59
C TRP A 250 -34.94 5.54 28.01
N GLN A 251 -34.47 6.74 28.37
CA GLN A 251 -33.15 7.24 28.00
C GLN A 251 -32.04 6.40 28.62
N HIS A 252 -32.16 6.06 29.91
CA HIS A 252 -31.25 5.16 30.60
C HIS A 252 -31.18 3.79 29.90
N ALA A 253 -32.30 3.25 29.43
CA ALA A 253 -32.33 1.97 28.72
C ALA A 253 -31.62 2.05 27.36
N ILE A 254 -31.79 3.15 26.60
CA ILE A 254 -31.09 3.34 25.32
C ILE A 254 -29.58 3.48 25.53
N LEU A 255 -29.16 4.26 26.53
CA LEU A 255 -27.75 4.44 26.87
C LEU A 255 -27.10 3.12 27.34
N GLU A 256 -27.84 2.30 28.09
CA GLU A 256 -27.45 0.94 28.50
C GLU A 256 -27.19 0.05 27.27
N PHE A 257 -28.10 -0.01 26.29
CA PHE A 257 -27.95 -0.84 25.09
C PHE A 257 -26.77 -0.40 24.22
N ILE A 258 -26.65 0.90 23.95
CA ILE A 258 -25.55 1.44 23.13
C ILE A 258 -24.20 1.17 23.79
N ARG A 259 -24.12 1.25 25.12
CA ARG A 259 -22.90 0.89 25.86
C ARG A 259 -22.59 -0.61 25.78
N ASP A 260 -23.58 -1.50 25.92
CA ASP A 260 -23.37 -2.95 25.79
C ASP A 260 -22.94 -3.37 24.38
N GLU A 261 -23.59 -2.79 23.34
CA GLU A 261 -23.21 -2.99 21.95
C GLU A 261 -21.78 -2.47 21.66
N ALA A 262 -21.40 -1.31 22.20
CA ALA A 262 -20.04 -0.78 22.06
C ALA A 262 -18.97 -1.69 22.70
N TYR A 263 -19.25 -2.29 23.86
CA TYR A 263 -18.35 -3.28 24.47
C TYR A 263 -18.25 -4.58 23.66
N TYR A 264 -19.31 -4.99 22.96
CA TYR A 264 -19.29 -6.18 22.12
C TYR A 264 -18.41 -6.04 20.86
N PHE A 265 -18.34 -4.86 20.26
CA PHE A 265 -17.52 -4.57 19.07
C PHE A 265 -16.09 -4.11 19.38
N ALA A 266 -15.80 -3.72 20.63
CA ALA A 266 -14.49 -3.21 21.01
C ALA A 266 -13.34 -4.21 20.73
N PRO A 267 -13.41 -5.52 21.09
CA PRO A 267 -12.31 -6.46 20.87
C PRO A 267 -11.90 -6.63 19.40
N GLN A 268 -12.85 -6.61 18.47
CA GLN A 268 -12.64 -6.74 17.03
C GLN A 268 -11.85 -5.55 16.48
N GLY A 269 -12.04 -4.36 17.05
CA GLY A 269 -11.15 -3.23 16.81
C GLY A 269 -9.76 -3.48 17.40
N MET A 270 -9.69 -3.92 18.66
CA MET A 270 -8.44 -4.03 19.45
C MET A 270 -7.46 -5.09 18.93
N THR A 271 -7.89 -6.01 18.06
CA THR A 271 -7.08 -7.15 17.58
C THR A 271 -7.05 -7.28 16.05
N LYS A 272 -7.26 -6.17 15.33
CA LYS A 272 -7.41 -6.14 13.86
C LYS A 272 -6.09 -6.33 13.11
N VAL A 273 -4.97 -5.88 13.65
CA VAL A 273 -3.64 -6.05 13.05
C VAL A 273 -3.24 -7.52 13.08
N LEU A 274 -3.41 -8.19 14.23
CA LEU A 274 -2.95 -9.54 14.56
C LEU A 274 -3.48 -10.70 13.66
N ASN A 275 -4.13 -10.42 12.53
CA ASN A 275 -5.12 -11.31 11.92
C ASN A 275 -4.89 -11.74 10.40
N GLU A 276 -3.88 -11.30 9.56
CA GLU A 276 -4.09 -11.19 8.04
C GLU A 276 -3.01 -11.29 6.82
N GLY A 277 -1.98 -10.38 6.62
CA GLY A 277 -1.11 -9.85 5.45
C GLY A 277 -0.19 -10.57 4.33
N TRP A 278 0.80 -9.86 3.66
CA TRP A 278 2.10 -10.29 2.90
C TRP A 278 2.61 -9.56 1.55
N ALA A 279 3.97 -9.51 1.24
CA ALA A 279 4.82 -9.43 -0.08
C ALA A 279 5.09 -8.17 -1.08
N CYS A 280 6.21 -8.10 -1.95
CA CYS A 280 6.61 -7.06 -3.06
C CYS A 280 8.07 -7.07 -3.84
N VAL A 281 8.32 -6.36 -5.01
CA VAL A 281 9.58 -6.32 -5.95
C VAL A 281 10.20 -4.94 -6.49
N VAL A 282 11.45 -4.79 -7.03
CA VAL A 282 12.03 -3.43 -7.41
C VAL A 282 11.50 -2.66 -8.65
N ALA A 283 11.68 -1.32 -8.65
CA ALA A 283 11.29 -0.32 -9.66
C ALA A 283 11.52 -0.67 -11.15
N GLY A 284 12.77 -0.99 -11.50
CA GLY A 284 13.20 -1.27 -12.88
C GLY A 284 12.86 -2.68 -13.35
N SER A 285 12.08 -3.44 -12.58
CA SER A 285 11.61 -4.78 -12.98
C SER A 285 10.69 -4.65 -14.19
N LEU A 286 11.10 -5.22 -15.32
CA LEU A 286 10.30 -5.21 -16.54
C LEU A 286 9.30 -6.36 -16.49
N LEU A 287 8.03 -6.03 -16.70
CA LEU A 287 6.91 -6.97 -16.78
C LEU A 287 6.48 -7.14 -18.23
N TYR A 288 6.06 -8.36 -18.55
CA TYR A 288 5.43 -8.68 -19.83
C TYR A 288 3.96 -8.25 -19.80
N THR A 289 3.57 -7.26 -20.61
CA THR A 289 2.21 -6.70 -20.59
C THR A 289 1.54 -6.64 -21.98
N ASP A 290 0.22 -6.54 -22.02
CA ASP A 290 -0.56 -6.29 -23.25
C ASP A 290 -0.34 -4.88 -23.85
N ARG A 291 0.54 -4.09 -23.23
CA ARG A 291 1.05 -2.81 -23.74
C ARG A 291 2.57 -2.86 -23.98
N GLY A 292 3.12 -4.08 -24.13
CA GLY A 292 4.54 -4.35 -24.32
C GLY A 292 5.31 -4.55 -23.01
N LEU A 293 6.63 -4.37 -23.05
CA LEU A 293 7.51 -4.51 -21.90
C LEU A 293 7.56 -3.21 -21.09
N LEU A 294 7.02 -3.21 -19.87
CA LEU A 294 6.89 -2.01 -19.03
C LEU A 294 7.58 -2.19 -17.67
N PRO A 295 8.29 -1.15 -17.17
CA PRO A 295 8.78 -1.14 -15.78
C PRO A 295 7.61 -1.16 -14.79
N ILE A 296 7.74 -1.91 -13.69
CA ILE A 296 6.70 -1.94 -12.64
C ILE A 296 6.43 -0.56 -12.04
N GLU A 297 7.45 0.31 -11.93
CA GLU A 297 7.27 1.69 -11.49
C GLU A 297 6.31 2.47 -12.39
N ASP A 298 6.38 2.28 -13.71
CA ASP A 298 5.55 2.96 -14.70
C ASP A 298 4.11 2.45 -14.65
N ILE A 299 3.94 1.15 -14.41
CA ILE A 299 2.63 0.52 -14.22
C ILE A 299 1.98 1.04 -12.94
N VAL A 300 2.72 1.08 -11.83
CA VAL A 300 2.23 1.48 -10.50
C VAL A 300 1.95 2.97 -10.39
N GLN A 301 2.89 3.83 -10.78
CA GLN A 301 2.73 5.29 -10.66
C GLN A 301 1.57 5.82 -11.50
N ARG A 302 1.26 5.14 -12.62
CA ARG A 302 0.19 5.53 -13.55
C ARG A 302 -1.11 4.74 -13.35
N GLN A 303 -1.14 3.81 -12.39
CA GLN A 303 -2.26 2.88 -12.14
C GLN A 303 -2.79 2.23 -13.43
N LEU A 304 -1.86 1.70 -14.24
CA LEU A 304 -2.17 1.18 -15.57
C LEU A 304 -2.94 -0.14 -15.47
N SER A 305 -4.26 -0.09 -15.72
CA SER A 305 -5.09 -1.26 -16.03
C SER A 305 -4.62 -1.89 -17.35
N ALA A 306 -3.65 -2.80 -17.23
CA ALA A 306 -3.07 -3.61 -18.29
C ALA A 306 -3.16 -5.09 -17.90
N GLN A 307 -3.05 -5.99 -18.89
CA GLN A 307 -2.83 -7.41 -18.62
C GLN A 307 -1.34 -7.70 -18.58
N VAL A 308 -0.94 -8.64 -17.73
CA VAL A 308 0.42 -9.16 -17.63
C VAL A 308 0.45 -10.67 -17.79
N ALA A 309 1.60 -11.22 -18.17
CA ALA A 309 1.78 -12.67 -18.21
C ALA A 309 1.93 -13.24 -16.80
N ASP A 310 1.25 -14.34 -16.49
CA ASP A 310 1.37 -15.07 -15.21
C ASP A 310 2.39 -16.23 -15.26
N GLY A 311 3.02 -16.39 -16.42
CA GLY A 311 3.93 -17.48 -16.74
C GLY A 311 3.30 -18.69 -17.44
N GLN A 312 1.97 -18.71 -17.62
CA GLN A 312 1.20 -19.69 -18.41
C GLN A 312 0.17 -19.05 -19.37
N GLY A 313 -0.32 -17.85 -19.05
CA GLY A 313 -1.28 -17.06 -19.83
C GLY A 313 -1.29 -15.59 -19.36
N THR A 314 -2.35 -14.85 -19.69
CA THR A 314 -2.49 -13.41 -19.36
C THR A 314 -3.46 -13.19 -18.19
N ARG A 315 -3.24 -12.15 -17.38
CA ARG A 315 -4.05 -11.75 -16.21
C ARG A 315 -4.10 -10.24 -16.07
N ARG A 316 -5.24 -9.66 -15.71
CA ARG A 316 -5.39 -8.20 -15.58
C ARG A 316 -4.86 -7.71 -14.23
N ILE A 317 -4.19 -6.55 -14.22
CA ILE A 317 -3.80 -5.86 -12.99
C ILE A 317 -5.01 -5.09 -12.42
N TYR A 318 -5.22 -5.19 -11.11
CA TYR A 318 -6.27 -4.47 -10.40
C TYR A 318 -5.78 -3.60 -9.22
N ASP A 319 -4.55 -3.79 -8.74
CA ASP A 319 -3.97 -3.02 -7.63
C ASP A 319 -2.47 -2.73 -7.86
N TRP A 320 -1.97 -1.67 -7.23
CA TRP A 320 -0.64 -1.09 -7.42
C TRP A 320 -0.07 -0.52 -6.11
N ALA A 321 1.10 -0.97 -5.67
CA ALA A 321 1.71 -0.55 -4.41
C ALA A 321 3.18 -0.10 -4.56
N THR A 322 3.67 0.77 -3.67
CA THR A 322 5.07 1.26 -3.64
C THR A 322 5.61 1.28 -2.20
N PHE A 323 6.85 0.85 -2.00
CA PHE A 323 7.51 0.68 -0.70
C PHE A 323 8.98 1.13 -0.79
N ASN A 324 9.29 2.31 -0.23
CA ASN A 324 10.59 2.95 -0.40
C ASN A 324 11.74 2.30 0.39
N ASP A 325 12.94 2.18 -0.21
CA ASP A 325 14.21 1.75 0.42
C ASP A 325 14.18 0.34 1.09
N LYS A 326 13.33 -0.60 0.63
CA LYS A 326 13.26 -1.98 1.16
C LYS A 326 14.60 -2.72 1.08
N ALA A 327 14.86 -3.56 2.08
CA ALA A 327 15.93 -4.55 2.01
C ALA A 327 15.59 -5.52 0.86
N THR A 328 16.50 -5.60 -0.09
CA THR A 328 16.32 -6.36 -1.32
C THR A 328 17.37 -7.46 -1.44
N VAL A 329 16.99 -8.51 -2.15
CA VAL A 329 17.92 -9.52 -2.65
C VAL A 329 17.93 -9.40 -4.15
N PHE A 330 19.10 -9.09 -4.70
CA PHE A 330 19.40 -9.24 -6.11
C PHE A 330 19.89 -10.66 -6.34
N ILE A 331 19.27 -11.35 -7.30
CA ILE A 331 19.73 -12.65 -7.79
C ILE A 331 20.11 -12.54 -9.26
N ARG A 332 21.08 -13.36 -9.67
CA ARG A 332 21.43 -13.55 -11.08
C ARG A 332 21.49 -15.03 -11.40
N THR A 333 20.82 -15.44 -12.47
CA THR A 333 20.78 -16.82 -12.94
C THR A 333 21.95 -17.13 -13.88
N ARG A 334 22.21 -18.42 -14.15
CA ARG A 334 23.31 -18.91 -14.99
C ARG A 334 23.22 -18.50 -16.46
N ARG A 335 22.01 -18.34 -17.00
CA ARG A 335 21.73 -17.71 -18.30
C ARG A 335 21.82 -16.19 -18.24
N GLY A 336 21.92 -15.60 -17.05
CA GLY A 336 22.10 -14.17 -16.83
C GLY A 336 20.82 -13.39 -16.56
N LEU A 337 19.66 -14.01 -16.33
CA LEU A 337 18.50 -13.24 -15.86
C LEU A 337 18.83 -12.60 -14.50
N GLU A 338 18.33 -11.39 -14.27
CA GLU A 338 18.61 -10.60 -13.09
C GLU A 338 17.31 -10.05 -12.52
N LEU A 339 17.02 -10.38 -11.27
CA LEU A 339 15.87 -9.87 -10.53
C LEU A 339 16.34 -9.30 -9.21
N GLU A 340 15.76 -8.18 -8.79
CA GLU A 340 15.91 -7.66 -7.44
C GLU A 340 14.51 -7.52 -6.82
N GLY A 341 14.29 -8.13 -5.66
CA GLY A 341 13.00 -8.11 -4.97
C GLY A 341 13.19 -7.98 -3.46
N SER A 342 12.11 -7.76 -2.71
CA SER A 342 12.21 -7.73 -1.25
C SER A 342 12.67 -9.08 -0.68
N VAL A 343 13.26 -9.11 0.51
CA VAL A 343 13.70 -10.36 1.17
C VAL A 343 12.59 -11.41 1.26
N THR A 344 11.37 -11.00 1.61
CA THR A 344 10.16 -11.85 1.70
C THR A 344 9.56 -12.25 0.35
N HIS A 345 10.09 -11.72 -0.75
CA HIS A 345 9.57 -11.97 -2.09
C HIS A 345 9.79 -13.42 -2.50
N ARG A 346 8.82 -14.05 -3.16
CA ARG A 346 8.87 -15.49 -3.49
C ARG A 346 9.05 -15.73 -4.98
N LEU A 347 9.84 -16.75 -5.31
CA LEU A 347 9.96 -17.28 -6.66
C LEU A 347 9.46 -18.72 -6.75
N LEU A 348 8.87 -19.02 -7.90
CA LEU A 348 8.42 -20.36 -8.25
C LEU A 348 9.62 -21.27 -8.58
N LEU A 349 9.64 -22.48 -8.04
CA LEU A 349 10.62 -23.51 -8.35
C LEU A 349 10.22 -24.33 -9.60
N PRO A 350 11.12 -25.12 -10.20
CA PRO A 350 10.88 -25.81 -11.47
C PRO A 350 9.81 -26.92 -11.45
N ASP A 351 9.34 -27.30 -10.27
CA ASP A 351 8.20 -28.20 -10.09
C ASP A 351 6.84 -27.51 -10.36
N GLY A 352 6.85 -26.20 -10.63
CA GLY A 352 5.67 -25.40 -10.94
C GLY A 352 4.70 -25.22 -9.77
N THR A 353 5.08 -25.61 -8.55
CA THR A 353 4.18 -25.64 -7.37
C THR A 353 4.84 -25.13 -6.08
N THR A 354 6.14 -25.35 -5.88
CA THR A 354 6.86 -24.90 -4.69
C THR A 354 7.32 -23.45 -4.85
N TRP A 355 7.14 -22.68 -3.79
CA TRP A 355 7.58 -21.28 -3.70
C TRP A 355 8.65 -21.12 -2.64
N LYS A 356 9.75 -20.45 -2.96
CA LYS A 356 10.87 -20.18 -2.05
C LYS A 356 11.15 -18.68 -1.97
N ARG A 357 11.41 -18.13 -0.77
CA ARG A 357 11.71 -16.70 -0.60
C ARG A 357 13.09 -16.35 -1.14
N LEU A 358 13.28 -15.11 -1.60
CA LEU A 358 14.56 -14.64 -2.12
C LEU A 358 15.68 -14.64 -1.07
N ASP A 359 15.35 -14.43 0.21
CA ASP A 359 16.32 -14.54 1.32
C ASP A 359 16.65 -15.99 1.72
N GLU A 360 15.79 -16.95 1.39
CA GLU A 360 16.04 -18.39 1.54
C GLU A 360 16.83 -18.98 0.36
N MET A 361 16.95 -18.25 -0.76
CA MET A 361 17.67 -18.71 -1.96
C MET A 361 19.17 -18.83 -1.70
N GLN A 362 19.76 -19.86 -2.30
CA GLN A 362 21.17 -20.19 -2.27
C GLN A 362 21.70 -20.31 -3.70
N MET A 363 23.01 -20.10 -3.88
CA MET A 363 23.64 -20.40 -5.17
C MET A 363 23.53 -21.90 -5.46
N GLY A 364 23.07 -22.25 -6.65
CA GLY A 364 22.72 -23.62 -7.05
C GLY A 364 21.23 -23.94 -6.98
N ASP A 365 20.39 -23.12 -6.35
CA ASP A 365 18.93 -23.27 -6.45
C ASP A 365 18.47 -23.02 -7.89
N CYS A 366 17.57 -23.86 -8.39
CA CYS A 366 16.92 -23.64 -9.67
C CYS A 366 15.60 -22.88 -9.48
N VAL A 367 15.32 -21.91 -10.36
CA VAL A 367 14.06 -21.14 -10.40
C VAL A 367 13.34 -21.34 -11.74
N GLN A 368 12.01 -21.32 -11.71
CA GLN A 368 11.18 -21.40 -12.90
C GLN A 368 11.30 -20.11 -13.71
N MET A 369 11.69 -20.23 -14.98
CA MET A 369 11.65 -19.13 -15.93
C MET A 369 10.27 -19.06 -16.58
N SER A 370 9.87 -17.87 -17.01
CA SER A 370 8.86 -17.75 -18.06
C SER A 370 9.08 -16.53 -18.93
N GLY A 371 8.85 -16.70 -20.23
CA GLY A 371 8.63 -15.58 -21.14
C GLY A 371 7.21 -15.08 -21.00
N GLY A 372 6.92 -13.90 -21.52
CA GLY A 372 5.58 -13.31 -21.44
C GLY A 372 4.47 -14.02 -22.22
N GLY A 373 4.62 -15.29 -22.61
CA GLY A 373 3.64 -16.02 -23.41
C GLY A 373 3.42 -15.41 -24.79
N ASN A 374 4.41 -14.70 -25.34
CA ASN A 374 4.29 -13.87 -26.55
C ASN A 374 3.22 -12.77 -26.42
N LEU A 375 3.06 -12.21 -25.21
CA LEU A 375 2.20 -11.07 -24.92
C LEU A 375 2.88 -9.77 -25.38
N TRP A 376 2.23 -9.05 -26.28
CA TRP A 376 2.71 -7.80 -26.88
C TRP A 376 1.57 -6.79 -27.00
N SER A 377 1.93 -5.51 -27.19
CA SER A 377 0.97 -4.50 -27.63
C SER A 377 0.28 -4.93 -28.94
N GLN A 378 -1.03 -4.75 -29.00
CA GLN A 378 -1.80 -4.87 -30.23
C GLN A 378 -1.84 -3.55 -31.02
N GLU A 379 -1.48 -2.44 -30.38
CA GLU A 379 -1.51 -1.09 -30.96
C GLU A 379 -0.09 -0.58 -31.26
N TYR A 380 0.06 0.08 -32.40
CA TYR A 380 1.29 0.80 -32.75
C TYR A 380 1.42 2.06 -31.89
N VAL A 381 2.64 2.36 -31.43
CA VAL A 381 2.88 3.55 -30.59
C VAL A 381 2.74 4.82 -31.43
N THR A 382 1.81 5.70 -31.05
CA THR A 382 1.66 7.03 -31.64
C THR A 382 2.69 8.01 -31.08
N LEU A 383 3.11 8.96 -31.91
CA LEU A 383 4.16 9.93 -31.60
C LEU A 383 3.59 11.35 -31.62
N ASP A 384 3.23 11.86 -30.45
CA ASP A 384 2.91 13.29 -30.27
C ASP A 384 4.21 14.10 -30.08
N TRP A 385 4.98 14.20 -31.16
CA TRP A 385 6.18 15.04 -31.21
C TRP A 385 5.98 16.21 -32.17
N GLN A 386 6.23 17.42 -31.67
CA GLN A 386 6.26 18.63 -32.48
C GLN A 386 7.64 19.31 -32.37
N PRO A 387 8.19 19.83 -33.47
CA PRO A 387 9.47 20.53 -33.44
C PRO A 387 9.37 21.81 -32.62
N VAL A 388 10.21 21.93 -31.58
CA VAL A 388 10.30 23.11 -30.73
C VAL A 388 10.97 24.26 -31.51
N TYR A 389 10.15 25.25 -31.89
CA TYR A 389 10.59 26.45 -32.59
C TYR A 389 10.94 27.56 -31.59
N ARG A 390 12.20 28.01 -31.57
CA ARG A 390 12.56 29.23 -30.83
C ARG A 390 12.10 30.46 -31.61
N LEU A 391 11.43 31.37 -30.92
CA LEU A 391 11.22 32.72 -31.43
C LEU A 391 12.59 33.39 -31.65
N THR A 392 12.84 33.96 -32.82
CA THR A 392 14.08 34.72 -33.08
C THR A 392 13.87 36.19 -32.72
N LEU A 393 14.94 36.99 -32.59
CA LEU A 393 14.77 38.44 -32.42
C LEU A 393 14.03 39.09 -33.61
N GLN A 394 14.16 38.51 -34.80
CA GLN A 394 13.37 38.90 -35.95
C GLN A 394 11.90 38.50 -35.76
N GLY A 395 11.61 37.27 -35.32
CA GLY A 395 10.24 36.83 -35.01
C GLY A 395 9.58 37.63 -33.87
N VAL A 396 10.34 38.12 -32.89
CA VAL A 396 9.87 39.10 -31.88
C VAL A 396 9.48 40.41 -32.56
N ALA A 397 10.32 40.91 -33.47
CA ALA A 397 10.09 42.15 -34.22
C ALA A 397 8.83 42.03 -35.10
N ASP A 398 8.73 40.94 -35.86
CA ASP A 398 7.62 40.62 -36.76
C ASP A 398 6.30 40.47 -35.99
N ARG A 399 6.26 39.72 -34.88
CA ARG A 399 5.06 39.56 -34.03
C ARG A 399 4.67 40.84 -33.30
N ALA A 400 5.62 41.70 -32.95
CA ALA A 400 5.35 43.00 -32.33
C ALA A 400 5.02 44.10 -33.35
N GLY A 401 5.14 43.84 -34.66
CA GLY A 401 4.94 44.82 -35.73
C GLY A 401 5.99 45.95 -35.72
N VAL A 402 7.22 45.68 -35.27
CA VAL A 402 8.32 46.65 -35.18
C VAL A 402 9.56 46.19 -35.92
N ASN A 403 10.51 47.11 -36.14
CA ASN A 403 11.82 46.76 -36.69
C ASN A 403 12.70 46.04 -35.67
N LEU A 404 13.60 45.16 -36.14
CA LEU A 404 14.58 44.44 -35.32
C LEU A 404 15.44 45.38 -34.45
N SER A 405 15.79 46.56 -34.97
CA SER A 405 16.50 47.59 -34.23
C SER A 405 15.74 48.03 -32.96
N THR A 406 14.41 48.20 -33.05
CA THR A 406 13.54 48.54 -31.90
C THR A 406 13.62 47.48 -30.81
N VAL A 407 13.61 46.19 -31.17
CA VAL A 407 13.77 45.06 -30.23
C VAL A 407 15.15 45.09 -29.56
N LEU A 408 16.21 45.35 -30.34
CA LEU A 408 17.58 45.45 -29.83
C LEU A 408 17.77 46.64 -28.88
N HIS A 409 17.16 47.79 -29.18
CA HIS A 409 17.20 48.98 -28.32
C HIS A 409 16.41 48.80 -27.02
N TYR A 410 15.25 48.14 -27.08
CA TYR A 410 14.46 47.77 -25.92
C TYR A 410 15.24 46.83 -24.98
N ARG A 411 15.86 45.77 -25.52
CA ARG A 411 16.71 44.83 -24.75
C ARG A 411 17.94 45.48 -24.10
N LYS A 412 18.42 46.61 -24.62
CA LYS A 412 19.52 47.40 -24.03
C LYS A 412 19.05 48.46 -23.02
N GLY A 413 17.75 48.56 -22.73
CA GLY A 413 17.19 49.61 -21.87
C GLY A 413 17.25 51.03 -22.46
N THR A 414 17.62 51.17 -23.74
CA THR A 414 17.95 52.46 -24.36
C THR A 414 16.75 53.24 -24.93
N HIS A 415 15.54 52.68 -24.89
CA HIS A 415 14.37 53.35 -25.47
C HIS A 415 13.04 52.93 -24.81
N ALA A 416 12.32 53.91 -24.25
CA ALA A 416 10.93 53.74 -23.80
C ALA A 416 9.97 53.97 -24.97
N SER A 417 9.65 52.91 -25.72
CA SER A 417 8.65 52.97 -26.80
C SER A 417 7.22 52.78 -26.27
N ARG A 418 6.23 53.38 -26.95
CA ARG A 418 4.79 53.05 -26.81
C ARG A 418 4.50 51.55 -27.01
N SER A 419 5.39 50.81 -27.69
CA SER A 419 5.30 49.36 -27.93
C SER A 419 5.77 48.50 -26.75
N SER A 420 6.15 49.09 -25.61
CA SER A 420 6.75 48.36 -24.48
C SER A 420 5.85 47.27 -23.89
N THR A 421 4.54 47.51 -23.80
CA THR A 421 3.55 46.51 -23.34
C THR A 421 3.47 45.28 -24.26
N THR A 422 3.67 45.46 -25.56
CA THR A 422 3.66 44.37 -26.56
C THR A 422 5.02 43.65 -26.63
N LEU A 423 6.12 44.39 -26.47
CA LEU A 423 7.47 43.85 -26.53
C LEU A 423 7.88 43.09 -25.26
N ALA A 424 7.44 43.51 -24.07
CA ALA A 424 7.77 42.85 -22.81
C ALA A 424 7.50 41.32 -22.81
N PRO A 425 6.28 40.83 -23.12
CA PRO A 425 6.00 39.39 -23.13
C PRO A 425 6.77 38.65 -24.24
N LEU A 426 6.91 39.22 -25.44
CA LEU A 426 7.62 38.58 -26.55
C LEU A 426 9.15 38.51 -26.32
N VAL A 427 9.72 39.51 -25.65
CA VAL A 427 11.14 39.51 -25.26
C VAL A 427 11.37 38.58 -24.07
N ALA A 428 10.40 38.44 -23.15
CA ALA A 428 10.44 37.42 -22.10
C ALA A 428 10.33 35.99 -22.69
N GLU A 429 9.42 35.76 -23.64
CA GLU A 429 9.29 34.49 -24.39
C GLU A 429 10.61 34.14 -25.10
N TYR A 430 11.20 35.11 -25.81
CA TYR A 430 12.53 34.97 -26.42
C TYR A 430 13.63 34.65 -25.40
N ALA A 431 13.62 35.30 -24.24
CA ALA A 431 14.64 35.16 -23.21
C ALA A 431 14.54 33.83 -22.46
N ALA A 432 13.32 33.39 -22.11
CA ALA A 432 13.06 32.08 -21.51
C ALA A 432 13.54 30.95 -22.43
N GLY A 433 13.28 31.08 -23.73
CA GLY A 433 13.76 30.11 -24.74
C GLY A 433 15.28 30.04 -24.89
N LEU A 434 16.09 30.93 -24.31
CA LEU A 434 17.56 30.97 -24.52
C LEU A 434 18.30 29.76 -23.94
N GLY A 435 17.76 29.10 -22.92
CA GLY A 435 18.41 27.96 -22.23
C GLY A 435 18.34 26.62 -22.98
N GLU A 436 17.41 26.46 -23.92
CA GLU A 436 17.12 25.16 -24.54
C GLU A 436 17.66 25.02 -25.98
N PRO A 437 18.09 23.82 -26.41
CA PRO A 437 18.45 23.55 -27.80
C PRO A 437 17.20 23.52 -28.69
N ALA A 438 16.94 24.62 -29.41
CA ALA A 438 15.74 24.78 -30.24
C ALA A 438 16.04 25.35 -31.63
N LEU A 439 15.10 25.15 -32.56
CA LEU A 439 15.26 25.48 -33.99
C LEU A 439 14.84 26.92 -34.31
N SER A 440 15.54 27.57 -35.24
CA SER A 440 15.13 28.88 -35.76
C SER A 440 13.96 28.74 -36.73
N GLN A 441 12.87 29.47 -36.51
CA GLN A 441 11.70 29.50 -37.41
C GLN A 441 12.04 29.83 -38.87
N GLN A 442 13.15 30.54 -39.12
CA GLN A 442 13.57 30.97 -40.46
C GLN A 442 14.18 29.85 -41.32
N HIS A 443 14.40 28.65 -40.81
CA HIS A 443 14.98 27.53 -41.57
C HIS A 443 14.05 26.30 -41.53
N ARG A 444 12.96 26.35 -42.31
CA ARG A 444 12.19 25.15 -42.67
C ARG A 444 12.79 24.51 -43.92
N PRO A 445 13.05 23.21 -43.87
CA PRO A 445 12.15 22.31 -44.59
C PRO A 445 11.34 21.46 -43.62
N THR A 446 10.03 21.46 -43.81
CA THR A 446 9.12 20.45 -43.24
C THR A 446 9.36 19.13 -43.96
N GLY A 447 10.37 18.37 -43.52
CA GLY A 447 10.47 16.96 -43.87
C GLY A 447 9.22 16.21 -43.40
N LYS A 448 8.95 15.07 -44.02
CA LYS A 448 7.98 14.11 -43.48
C LYS A 448 8.44 13.72 -42.08
N MET A 449 7.51 13.53 -41.15
CA MET A 449 7.81 13.03 -39.80
C MET A 449 6.86 11.87 -39.53
N PRO A 450 7.36 10.69 -39.10
CA PRO A 450 6.49 9.58 -38.75
C PRO A 450 5.71 9.93 -37.47
N GLN A 451 4.39 9.75 -37.53
CA GLN A 451 3.46 9.95 -36.40
C GLN A 451 3.20 8.67 -35.62
N VAL A 452 3.76 7.55 -36.07
CA VAL A 452 3.56 6.20 -35.54
C VAL A 452 4.89 5.44 -35.62
N VAL A 453 5.16 4.56 -34.66
CA VAL A 453 6.33 3.68 -34.65
C VAL A 453 6.01 2.39 -35.41
N ASP A 454 6.22 2.42 -36.72
CA ASP A 454 6.07 1.26 -37.62
C ASP A 454 7.40 0.47 -37.76
N GLU A 455 7.37 -0.62 -38.53
CA GLU A 455 8.53 -1.45 -38.82
C GLU A 455 9.66 -0.68 -39.53
N GLN A 456 9.36 0.34 -40.32
CA GLN A 456 10.37 1.14 -41.02
C GLN A 456 11.13 2.03 -40.03
N LEU A 457 10.42 2.74 -39.16
CA LEU A 457 11.02 3.53 -38.09
C LEU A 457 11.79 2.61 -37.13
N ALA A 458 11.22 1.46 -36.74
CA ALA A 458 11.93 0.50 -35.89
C ALA A 458 13.21 -0.06 -36.52
N THR A 459 13.22 -0.34 -37.83
CA THR A 459 14.42 -0.73 -38.57
C THR A 459 15.48 0.37 -38.55
N LEU A 460 15.08 1.63 -38.78
CA LEU A 460 15.99 2.79 -38.66
C LEU A 460 16.56 2.93 -37.24
N LEU A 461 15.71 2.81 -36.22
CA LEU A 461 16.11 2.87 -34.81
C LEU A 461 17.08 1.74 -34.46
N GLY A 462 16.89 0.53 -34.99
CA GLY A 462 17.79 -0.62 -34.81
C GLY A 462 19.18 -0.37 -35.42
N TYR A 463 19.24 0.07 -36.68
CA TYR A 463 20.51 0.45 -37.33
C TYR A 463 21.22 1.60 -36.61
N LEU A 464 20.47 2.59 -36.11
CA LEU A 464 21.05 3.68 -35.32
C LEU A 464 21.55 3.21 -33.94
N THR A 465 20.90 2.21 -33.36
CA THR A 465 21.28 1.63 -32.07
C THR A 465 22.50 0.72 -32.18
N GLY A 466 22.68 -0.01 -33.28
CA GLY A 466 23.94 -0.70 -33.60
C GLY A 466 25.04 0.28 -34.01
N ASP A 467 25.30 0.40 -35.31
CA ASP A 467 26.40 1.20 -35.89
C ASP A 467 26.12 2.71 -36.06
N GLY A 468 24.99 3.23 -35.54
CA GLY A 468 24.66 4.65 -35.63
C GLY A 468 25.46 5.58 -34.70
N ASN A 469 25.63 6.82 -35.16
CA ASN A 469 26.21 7.93 -34.42
C ASN A 469 25.44 9.24 -34.69
N ILE A 470 25.07 9.95 -33.62
CA ILE A 470 24.38 11.25 -33.67
C ILE A 470 25.31 12.32 -33.06
N SER A 471 25.71 13.32 -33.85
CA SER A 471 26.62 14.38 -33.43
C SER A 471 25.93 15.73 -33.33
N THR A 472 25.64 16.17 -32.11
CA THR A 472 25.03 17.48 -31.79
C THR A 472 25.86 18.67 -32.28
N VAL A 473 27.19 18.60 -32.11
CA VAL A 473 28.12 19.67 -32.50
C VAL A 473 28.16 19.87 -34.01
N LYS A 474 28.07 18.79 -34.79
CA LYS A 474 28.14 18.83 -36.27
C LYS A 474 26.76 18.81 -36.93
N ARG A 475 25.69 18.56 -36.17
CA ARG A 475 24.32 18.28 -36.63
C ARG A 475 24.30 17.25 -37.76
N VAL A 476 25.05 16.16 -37.57
CA VAL A 476 25.18 15.05 -38.52
C VAL A 476 24.73 13.78 -37.84
N ILE A 477 23.80 13.09 -38.47
CA ILE A 477 23.41 11.72 -38.18
C ILE A 477 24.15 10.84 -39.18
N GLY A 478 24.82 9.79 -38.68
CA GLY A 478 25.65 8.91 -39.48
C GLY A 478 25.43 7.45 -39.14
N PHE A 479 25.57 6.60 -40.16
CA PHE A 479 25.54 5.15 -40.10
C PHE A 479 26.76 4.60 -40.85
N ILE A 480 27.34 3.50 -40.35
CA ILE A 480 28.50 2.86 -40.94
C ILE A 480 28.19 1.37 -41.10
N SER A 481 28.40 0.80 -42.29
CA SER A 481 28.28 -0.65 -42.49
C SER A 481 29.42 -1.19 -43.33
N GLY A 482 29.75 -2.47 -43.15
CA GLY A 482 30.60 -3.23 -44.08
C GLY A 482 29.87 -3.67 -45.35
N ASP A 483 28.53 -3.68 -45.33
CA ASP A 483 27.67 -4.18 -46.39
C ASP A 483 27.03 -3.04 -47.20
N GLU A 484 26.93 -3.21 -48.53
CA GLU A 484 26.37 -2.18 -49.40
C GLU A 484 24.84 -2.13 -49.36
N ALA A 485 24.18 -3.29 -49.31
CA ALA A 485 22.72 -3.38 -49.29
C ALA A 485 22.15 -2.83 -47.98
N GLN A 486 22.82 -3.05 -46.84
CA GLN A 486 22.46 -2.41 -45.57
C GLN A 486 22.60 -0.88 -45.64
N ALA A 487 23.67 -0.39 -46.28
CA ALA A 487 23.88 1.05 -46.46
C ALA A 487 22.83 1.69 -47.39
N ASP A 488 22.44 1.00 -48.47
CA ASP A 488 21.37 1.46 -49.37
C ASP A 488 19.99 1.39 -48.71
N ALA A 489 19.68 0.34 -47.95
CA ALA A 489 18.46 0.26 -47.14
C ALA A 489 18.37 1.44 -46.15
N PHE A 490 19.48 1.82 -45.51
CA PHE A 490 19.52 2.99 -44.63
C PHE A 490 19.27 4.31 -45.40
N VAL A 491 19.81 4.47 -46.63
CA VAL A 491 19.52 5.64 -47.48
C VAL A 491 18.03 5.71 -47.82
N THR A 492 17.43 4.59 -48.22
CA THR A 492 16.00 4.50 -48.53
C THR A 492 15.13 4.85 -47.32
N LEU A 493 15.40 4.28 -46.14
CA LEU A 493 14.67 4.60 -44.90
C LEU A 493 14.71 6.10 -44.56
N VAL A 494 15.86 6.77 -44.72
CA VAL A 494 15.97 8.22 -44.48
C VAL A 494 15.14 9.04 -45.49
N SER A 495 15.04 8.57 -46.74
CA SER A 495 14.21 9.18 -47.77
C SER A 495 12.71 8.95 -47.51
N ASP A 496 12.31 7.72 -47.18
CA ASP A 496 10.90 7.33 -47.02
C ASP A 496 10.27 7.87 -45.73
N LEU A 497 11.03 7.90 -44.63
CA LEU A 497 10.57 8.43 -43.35
C LEU A 497 10.60 9.95 -43.31
N PHE A 498 11.68 10.58 -43.79
CA PHE A 498 11.92 12.02 -43.59
C PHE A 498 11.85 12.89 -44.85
N GLY A 499 11.86 12.31 -46.05
CA GLY A 499 12.00 13.05 -47.31
C GLY A 499 13.41 13.65 -47.49
N LEU A 500 14.42 13.12 -46.80
CA LEU A 500 15.79 13.65 -46.81
C LEU A 500 16.72 12.79 -47.67
N GLN A 501 17.66 13.46 -48.35
CA GLN A 501 18.70 12.80 -49.14
C GLN A 501 19.93 12.52 -48.27
N ALA A 502 20.30 11.25 -48.13
CA ALA A 502 21.46 10.82 -47.36
C ALA A 502 22.68 10.58 -48.25
N ARG A 503 23.86 11.09 -47.86
CA ARG A 503 25.09 10.96 -48.63
C ARG A 503 25.82 9.65 -48.28
N LYS A 504 25.65 8.62 -49.12
CA LYS A 504 26.48 7.39 -49.13
C LYS A 504 27.88 7.71 -49.68
N ARG A 505 28.94 7.24 -49.01
CA ARG A 505 30.33 7.24 -49.50
C ARG A 505 31.10 6.03 -48.97
N ARG A 506 32.10 5.58 -49.70
CA ARG A 506 33.03 4.52 -49.23
C ARG A 506 34.23 5.16 -48.53
N ASP A 507 34.56 4.67 -47.35
CA ASP A 507 35.55 5.26 -46.44
C ASP A 507 36.23 4.14 -45.63
N GLY A 508 37.56 3.99 -45.76
CA GLY A 508 38.31 2.93 -45.07
C GLY A 508 37.83 1.49 -45.36
N GLY A 509 37.24 1.25 -46.54
CA GLY A 509 36.67 -0.05 -46.92
C GLY A 509 35.21 -0.26 -46.51
N ARG A 510 34.66 0.54 -45.59
CA ARG A 510 33.25 0.52 -45.15
C ARG A 510 32.41 1.54 -45.92
N TRP A 511 31.10 1.36 -45.93
CA TRP A 511 30.13 2.34 -46.38
C TRP A 511 29.73 3.25 -45.23
N ARG A 512 29.87 4.56 -45.42
CA ARG A 512 29.45 5.60 -44.48
C ARG A 512 28.31 6.39 -45.11
N VAL A 513 27.13 6.34 -44.49
CA VAL A 513 25.97 7.14 -44.86
C VAL A 513 25.84 8.29 -43.86
N THR A 514 25.66 9.52 -44.34
CA THR A 514 25.48 10.70 -43.47
C THR A 514 24.44 11.65 -44.01
N PHE A 515 23.58 12.18 -43.13
CA PHE A 515 22.65 13.27 -43.41
C PHE A 515 22.62 14.27 -42.26
N SER A 516 22.08 15.47 -42.50
CA SER A 516 22.05 16.56 -41.53
C SER A 516 20.66 17.18 -41.46
N SER A 517 20.05 17.10 -40.28
CA SER A 517 18.81 17.80 -39.94
C SER A 517 18.70 17.93 -38.42
N GLY A 518 18.66 19.16 -37.92
CA GLY A 518 18.44 19.41 -36.49
C GLY A 518 17.06 18.91 -36.04
N VAL A 519 16.06 19.01 -36.92
CA VAL A 519 14.69 18.51 -36.66
C VAL A 519 14.70 17.00 -36.40
N VAL A 520 15.40 16.22 -37.25
CA VAL A 520 15.50 14.77 -37.07
C VAL A 520 16.42 14.43 -35.89
N GLU A 521 17.47 15.20 -35.64
CA GLU A 521 18.33 15.02 -34.47
C GLU A 521 17.54 15.16 -33.15
N ASP A 522 16.70 16.19 -33.04
CA ASP A 522 15.89 16.45 -31.85
C ASP A 522 14.73 15.43 -31.72
N PHE A 523 14.15 14.99 -32.84
CA PHE A 523 13.19 13.88 -32.88
C PHE A 523 13.80 12.55 -32.40
N LEU A 524 15.01 12.19 -32.87
CA LEU A 524 15.69 10.97 -32.44
C LEU A 524 16.09 11.00 -30.96
N LYS A 525 16.46 12.18 -30.41
CA LYS A 525 16.65 12.37 -28.96
C LYS A 525 15.36 12.14 -28.19
N TYR A 526 14.23 12.68 -28.66
CA TYR A 526 12.90 12.45 -28.06
C TYR A 526 12.53 10.96 -28.03
N LEU A 527 12.87 10.21 -29.08
CA LEU A 527 12.70 8.74 -29.10
C LEU A 527 13.70 7.99 -28.19
N GLY A 528 14.64 8.67 -27.54
CA GLY A 528 15.57 8.09 -26.56
C GLY A 528 16.93 7.66 -27.10
N LEU A 529 17.32 8.07 -28.32
CA LEU A 529 18.67 7.79 -28.81
C LEU A 529 19.72 8.73 -28.19
N PRO A 530 20.79 8.20 -27.59
CA PRO A 530 21.85 9.02 -27.02
C PRO A 530 22.74 9.62 -28.12
N THR A 531 23.42 10.73 -27.78
CA THR A 531 24.32 11.45 -28.70
C THR A 531 25.77 11.38 -28.25
N GLY A 532 26.72 11.49 -29.20
CA GLY A 532 28.15 11.37 -28.91
C GLY A 532 28.62 9.92 -28.66
N PRO A 533 29.73 9.71 -27.91
CA PRO A 533 30.34 8.39 -27.70
C PRO A 533 29.53 7.54 -26.70
N ALA A 534 28.37 7.06 -27.15
CA ALA A 534 27.32 6.51 -26.28
C ALA A 534 27.26 4.98 -26.20
N ALA A 535 28.20 4.23 -26.79
CA ALA A 535 28.10 2.77 -26.98
C ALA A 535 27.78 1.96 -25.70
N ARG A 536 28.28 2.39 -24.52
CA ARG A 536 28.02 1.75 -23.23
C ARG A 536 26.69 2.14 -22.56
N ILE A 537 26.05 3.21 -23.03
CA ILE A 537 24.79 3.76 -22.49
C ILE A 537 23.62 3.66 -23.48
N LYS A 538 23.82 3.05 -24.66
CA LYS A 538 22.71 2.74 -25.57
C LYS A 538 21.73 1.80 -24.89
N MET A 539 20.44 2.04 -25.06
CA MET A 539 19.34 1.21 -24.55
C MET A 539 18.38 0.91 -25.70
N VAL A 540 17.52 -0.11 -25.53
CA VAL A 540 16.38 -0.28 -26.43
C VAL A 540 15.41 0.90 -26.18
N PRO A 541 14.99 1.65 -27.21
CA PRO A 541 14.08 2.78 -27.02
C PRO A 541 12.78 2.37 -26.33
N ALA A 542 12.31 3.14 -25.34
CA ALA A 542 11.08 2.84 -24.61
C ALA A 542 9.82 2.85 -25.50
N VAL A 543 9.89 3.42 -26.71
CA VAL A 543 8.83 3.31 -27.73
C VAL A 543 8.80 1.92 -28.38
N ILE A 544 9.96 1.29 -28.59
CA ILE A 544 10.05 -0.09 -29.11
C ILE A 544 9.53 -1.08 -28.08
N LEU A 545 9.86 -0.89 -26.79
CA LEU A 545 9.36 -1.78 -25.73
C LEU A 545 7.83 -1.81 -25.64
N ARG A 546 7.17 -0.70 -26.00
CA ARG A 546 5.71 -0.55 -26.04
C ARG A 546 5.07 -0.94 -27.38
N SER A 547 5.85 -1.37 -28.37
CA SER A 547 5.34 -1.66 -29.72
C SER A 547 4.88 -3.12 -29.90
N PRO A 548 4.12 -3.42 -30.96
CA PRO A 548 3.75 -4.78 -31.34
C PRO A 548 4.95 -5.66 -31.72
N ALA A 549 4.73 -6.98 -31.71
CA ALA A 549 5.73 -7.99 -31.99
C ALA A 549 6.49 -7.76 -33.32
N SER A 550 5.80 -7.33 -34.38
CA SER A 550 6.39 -7.08 -35.71
C SER A 550 7.39 -5.93 -35.70
N VAL A 551 7.07 -4.86 -34.99
CA VAL A 551 7.89 -3.65 -34.81
C VAL A 551 9.12 -3.97 -33.95
N VAL A 552 8.94 -4.73 -32.86
CA VAL A 552 10.05 -5.21 -32.02
C VAL A 552 10.98 -6.14 -32.83
N ALA A 553 10.42 -7.06 -33.62
CA ALA A 553 11.19 -7.95 -34.49
C ALA A 553 11.95 -7.18 -35.58
N ALA A 554 11.37 -6.13 -36.16
CA ALA A 554 12.05 -5.25 -37.12
C ALA A 554 13.25 -4.50 -36.49
N PHE A 555 13.09 -3.97 -35.28
CA PHE A 555 14.18 -3.36 -34.52
C PHE A 555 15.29 -4.37 -34.20
N LEU A 556 14.93 -5.56 -33.69
CA LEU A 556 15.91 -6.60 -33.35
C LEU A 556 16.65 -7.09 -34.60
N ARG A 557 15.95 -7.36 -35.71
CA ARG A 557 16.56 -7.74 -37.00
C ARG A 557 17.63 -6.73 -37.43
N ALA A 558 17.30 -5.44 -37.44
CA ALA A 558 18.23 -4.37 -37.81
C ALA A 558 19.44 -4.26 -36.86
N LEU A 559 19.23 -4.44 -35.55
CA LEU A 559 20.30 -4.47 -34.54
C LEU A 559 21.24 -5.67 -34.74
N TYR A 560 20.69 -6.86 -35.03
CA TYR A 560 21.46 -8.07 -35.34
C TYR A 560 22.15 -8.01 -36.71
N ASP A 561 21.61 -7.26 -37.69
CA ASP A 561 22.30 -7.01 -38.95
C ASP A 561 23.55 -6.13 -38.77
N CYS A 562 23.60 -5.26 -37.77
CA CYS A 562 24.83 -4.62 -37.28
C CYS A 562 25.71 -5.63 -36.50
N ASP A 563 25.49 -5.74 -35.20
CA ASP A 563 26.40 -6.37 -34.23
C ASP A 563 26.14 -7.89 -34.00
N GLY A 564 25.27 -8.49 -34.81
CA GLY A 564 24.89 -9.91 -34.72
C GLY A 564 25.74 -10.83 -35.60
N TYR A 565 26.18 -11.94 -35.03
CA TYR A 565 26.80 -13.08 -35.70
C TYR A 565 25.78 -14.20 -35.94
N ALA A 566 25.95 -14.94 -37.04
CA ALA A 566 25.28 -16.20 -37.33
C ALA A 566 26.27 -17.19 -37.98
N GLY A 567 26.26 -18.45 -37.52
CA GLY A 567 27.11 -19.54 -38.02
C GLY A 567 27.08 -20.75 -37.09
N GLU A 568 28.13 -21.58 -37.11
CA GLU A 568 28.24 -22.83 -36.34
C GLU A 568 28.02 -22.67 -34.83
N ALA A 569 28.40 -21.52 -34.26
CA ALA A 569 28.16 -21.21 -32.85
C ALA A 569 26.70 -20.78 -32.54
N GLY A 570 25.79 -20.82 -33.52
CA GLY A 570 24.44 -20.26 -33.39
C GLY A 570 24.41 -18.75 -33.64
N ILE A 571 23.62 -18.04 -32.85
CA ILE A 571 23.36 -16.59 -33.00
C ILE A 571 23.92 -15.83 -31.80
N ILE A 572 24.73 -14.79 -32.03
CA ILE A 572 25.32 -13.98 -30.95
C ILE A 572 25.13 -12.50 -31.27
N LEU A 573 24.51 -11.72 -30.38
CA LEU A 573 24.61 -10.26 -30.38
C LEU A 573 25.72 -9.82 -29.43
N SER A 574 26.65 -9.00 -29.90
CA SER A 574 27.73 -8.44 -29.08
C SER A 574 27.46 -6.98 -28.77
N THR A 575 27.51 -6.54 -27.50
CA THR A 575 27.31 -5.12 -27.16
C THR A 575 28.07 -4.67 -25.93
N ALA A 576 28.56 -3.43 -25.94
CA ALA A 576 29.22 -2.81 -24.79
C ALA A 576 28.25 -2.27 -23.72
N SER A 577 26.92 -2.34 -23.94
CA SER A 577 25.89 -1.84 -23.02
C SER A 577 25.22 -2.97 -22.22
N THR A 578 25.34 -2.90 -20.89
CA THR A 578 24.66 -3.83 -19.96
C THR A 578 23.14 -3.73 -20.12
N ALA A 579 22.59 -2.51 -20.08
CA ALA A 579 21.14 -2.26 -20.18
C ALA A 579 20.54 -2.84 -21.47
N MET A 580 21.18 -2.59 -22.63
CA MET A 580 20.70 -3.14 -23.89
C MET A 580 20.75 -4.68 -23.90
N SER A 581 21.82 -5.28 -23.37
CA SER A 581 21.94 -6.74 -23.31
C SER A 581 20.93 -7.41 -22.38
N GLN A 582 20.56 -6.77 -21.26
CA GLN A 582 19.47 -7.21 -20.37
C GLN A 582 18.11 -7.13 -21.10
N THR A 583 17.77 -5.97 -21.67
CA THR A 583 16.47 -5.77 -22.33
C THR A 583 16.31 -6.67 -23.56
N VAL A 584 17.34 -6.84 -24.39
CA VAL A 584 17.28 -7.75 -25.54
C VAL A 584 17.05 -9.19 -25.10
N GLN A 585 17.70 -9.67 -24.02
CA GLN A 585 17.45 -11.01 -23.49
C GLN A 585 15.98 -11.21 -23.08
N LEU A 586 15.37 -10.21 -22.45
CA LEU A 586 13.96 -10.27 -22.02
C LEU A 586 12.97 -10.21 -23.20
N LEU A 587 13.28 -9.42 -24.24
CA LEU A 587 12.49 -9.37 -25.48
C LEU A 587 12.54 -10.71 -26.21
N LEU A 588 13.73 -11.31 -26.35
CA LEU A 588 13.90 -12.65 -26.90
C LEU A 588 13.12 -13.68 -26.08
N LEU A 589 13.19 -13.62 -24.75
CA LEU A 589 12.43 -14.52 -23.88
C LEU A 589 10.90 -14.41 -24.11
N ASN A 590 10.39 -13.21 -24.43
CA ASN A 590 8.97 -13.03 -24.79
C ASN A 590 8.58 -13.73 -26.11
N PHE A 591 9.47 -13.72 -27.11
CA PHE A 591 9.32 -14.47 -28.36
C PHE A 591 9.45 -16.00 -28.17
N GLY A 592 9.66 -16.49 -26.94
CA GLY A 592 9.93 -17.91 -26.68
C GLY A 592 11.38 -18.32 -26.92
N ILE A 593 12.30 -17.35 -27.03
CA ILE A 593 13.72 -17.58 -27.37
C ILE A 593 14.57 -17.53 -26.09
N LEU A 594 14.96 -18.71 -25.60
CA LEU A 594 15.90 -18.86 -24.50
C LEU A 594 17.31 -18.48 -24.94
N SER A 595 17.78 -17.32 -24.47
CA SER A 595 19.13 -16.82 -24.72
C SER A 595 19.96 -16.73 -23.44
N THR A 596 21.28 -16.82 -23.59
CA THR A 596 22.26 -16.76 -22.51
C THR A 596 23.11 -15.50 -22.63
N ARG A 597 23.10 -14.65 -21.60
CA ARG A 597 23.87 -13.40 -21.54
C ARG A 597 25.16 -13.58 -20.75
N ARG A 598 26.32 -13.29 -21.35
CA ARG A 598 27.64 -13.39 -20.70
C ARG A 598 28.54 -12.22 -21.06
N LEU A 599 29.28 -11.70 -20.07
CA LEU A 599 30.34 -10.73 -20.29
C LEU A 599 31.60 -11.45 -20.80
N GLN A 600 32.19 -10.96 -21.88
CA GLN A 600 33.41 -11.49 -22.49
C GLN A 600 34.65 -10.69 -22.08
N GLN A 601 35.84 -11.23 -22.37
CA GLN A 601 37.14 -10.63 -22.00
C GLN A 601 37.42 -9.28 -22.69
N ASP A 602 36.74 -8.98 -23.79
CA ASP A 602 36.79 -7.70 -24.50
C ASP A 602 35.96 -6.58 -23.82
N GLY A 603 35.20 -6.92 -22.77
CA GLY A 603 34.30 -6.01 -22.07
C GLY A 603 32.96 -5.78 -22.77
N CYS A 604 32.57 -6.68 -23.67
CA CYS A 604 31.26 -6.74 -24.32
C CYS A 604 30.39 -7.86 -23.73
N TRP A 605 29.09 -7.62 -23.64
CA TRP A 605 28.07 -8.61 -23.37
C TRP A 605 27.70 -9.34 -24.66
N HIS A 606 27.74 -10.67 -24.61
CA HIS A 606 27.23 -11.55 -25.66
C HIS A 606 25.87 -12.09 -25.23
N VAL A 607 24.83 -11.81 -26.00
CA VAL A 607 23.51 -12.47 -25.91
C VAL A 607 23.50 -13.60 -26.93
N HIS A 608 23.61 -14.83 -26.44
CA HIS A 608 23.87 -16.03 -27.22
C HIS A 608 22.64 -16.94 -27.27
N THR A 609 22.19 -17.27 -28.47
CA THR A 609 21.03 -18.13 -28.76
C THR A 609 21.49 -19.32 -29.60
N THR A 610 21.07 -20.52 -29.19
CA THR A 610 21.41 -21.80 -29.83
C THR A 610 20.18 -22.71 -29.85
N GLY A 611 20.26 -23.84 -30.55
CA GLY A 611 19.26 -24.90 -30.41
C GLY A 611 17.90 -24.54 -31.01
N ARG A 612 16.81 -25.01 -30.37
CA ARG A 612 15.43 -24.76 -30.83
C ARG A 612 15.11 -23.27 -30.81
N SER A 613 15.61 -22.54 -29.82
CA SER A 613 15.49 -21.09 -29.73
C SER A 613 16.13 -20.36 -30.91
N ALA A 614 17.15 -20.92 -31.57
CA ALA A 614 17.72 -20.35 -32.79
C ALA A 614 16.81 -20.57 -34.02
N ALA A 615 16.07 -21.67 -34.09
CA ALA A 615 15.04 -21.89 -35.11
C ALA A 615 13.87 -20.90 -34.92
N VAL A 616 13.39 -20.72 -33.68
CA VAL A 616 12.37 -19.70 -33.35
C VAL A 616 12.84 -18.30 -33.75
N PHE A 617 14.10 -17.94 -33.49
CA PHE A 617 14.67 -16.68 -33.97
C PHE A 617 14.66 -16.59 -35.50
N ALA A 618 15.02 -17.65 -36.22
CA ALA A 618 15.09 -17.67 -37.68
C ALA A 618 13.73 -17.40 -38.36
N ASP A 619 12.65 -17.89 -37.74
CA ASP A 619 11.27 -17.76 -38.23
C ASP A 619 10.59 -16.45 -37.80
N THR A 620 10.86 -15.97 -36.58
CA THR A 620 10.18 -14.78 -36.01
C THR A 620 10.91 -13.45 -36.29
N ILE A 621 12.24 -13.44 -36.17
CA ILE A 621 13.07 -12.23 -36.28
C ILE A 621 13.92 -12.31 -37.54
N GLY A 622 14.81 -13.29 -37.63
CA GLY A 622 15.76 -13.48 -38.73
C GLY A 622 16.76 -12.32 -38.90
N PHE A 623 17.50 -12.37 -40.00
CA PHE A 623 18.40 -11.32 -40.47
C PHE A 623 17.89 -10.72 -41.78
N GLY A 624 18.01 -9.40 -41.96
CA GLY A 624 17.78 -8.73 -43.24
C GLY A 624 18.91 -8.97 -44.23
N LEU A 625 20.14 -9.20 -43.74
CA LEU A 625 21.27 -9.58 -44.58
C LEU A 625 21.16 -11.05 -45.01
N ALA A 626 20.85 -11.29 -46.29
CA ALA A 626 20.75 -12.63 -46.87
C ALA A 626 21.96 -13.56 -46.56
N PRO A 627 23.23 -13.11 -46.55
CA PRO A 627 24.35 -13.95 -46.16
C PRO A 627 24.42 -14.31 -44.67
N LYS A 628 23.79 -13.53 -43.78
CA LYS A 628 23.60 -13.90 -42.35
C LYS A 628 22.43 -14.87 -42.21
N GLN A 629 21.29 -14.59 -42.87
CA GLN A 629 20.11 -15.46 -42.85
C GLN A 629 20.39 -16.86 -43.42
N ALA A 630 21.17 -16.96 -44.50
CA ALA A 630 21.56 -18.25 -45.08
C ALA A 630 22.42 -19.09 -44.11
N ARG A 631 23.34 -18.45 -43.37
CA ARG A 631 24.15 -19.12 -42.33
C ARG A 631 23.33 -19.56 -41.13
N LEU A 632 22.35 -18.75 -40.73
CA LEU A 632 21.40 -19.16 -39.68
C LEU A 632 20.56 -20.37 -40.12
N ARG A 633 20.03 -20.36 -41.34
CA ARG A 633 19.28 -21.52 -41.87
C ARG A 633 20.14 -22.78 -41.94
N ALA A 634 21.35 -22.69 -42.49
CA ALA A 634 22.30 -23.81 -42.48
C ALA A 634 22.55 -24.36 -41.07
N TYR A 635 22.80 -23.49 -40.08
CA TYR A 635 22.94 -23.90 -38.68
C TYR A 635 21.70 -24.65 -38.16
N VAL A 636 20.48 -24.21 -38.48
CA VAL A 636 19.24 -24.86 -38.07
C VAL A 636 19.04 -26.20 -38.80
N ASP A 637 19.28 -26.23 -40.11
CA ASP A 637 19.09 -27.41 -40.97
C ASP A 637 20.08 -28.55 -40.62
N ASP A 638 21.34 -28.21 -40.31
CA ASP A 638 22.38 -29.16 -39.91
C ASP A 638 22.11 -29.78 -38.51
N HIS A 639 21.29 -29.14 -37.66
CA HIS A 639 20.95 -29.61 -36.31
C HIS A 639 19.62 -30.40 -36.29
N HIS A 640 19.61 -31.60 -36.90
CA HIS A 640 18.45 -32.48 -36.96
C HIS A 640 17.83 -32.89 -35.60
N TRP A 641 18.53 -32.67 -34.49
CA TRP A 641 18.01 -32.92 -33.14
C TRP A 641 18.40 -31.76 -32.22
N PHE A 642 17.42 -31.03 -31.72
CA PHE A 642 17.62 -30.09 -30.62
C PHE A 642 17.44 -30.81 -29.29
N LYS A 643 18.37 -30.62 -28.35
CA LYS A 643 18.12 -30.99 -26.95
C LYS A 643 16.89 -30.23 -26.45
N GLN A 644 16.08 -30.88 -25.62
CA GLN A 644 14.97 -30.23 -24.93
C GLN A 644 15.50 -29.03 -24.14
N GLU A 645 14.91 -27.86 -24.36
CA GLU A 645 15.32 -26.64 -23.67
C GLU A 645 14.58 -26.54 -22.34
N GLU A 646 15.34 -26.53 -21.24
CA GLU A 646 14.84 -26.39 -19.89
C GLU A 646 14.44 -24.94 -19.61
N TRP A 647 13.17 -24.75 -19.21
CA TRP A 647 12.56 -23.47 -18.83
C TRP A 647 12.74 -23.17 -17.34
N HIS A 648 13.85 -23.63 -16.77
CA HIS A 648 14.31 -23.28 -15.43
C HIS A 648 15.81 -22.95 -15.51
N ASP A 649 16.29 -22.22 -14.50
CA ASP A 649 17.69 -21.81 -14.47
C ASP A 649 18.25 -21.71 -13.05
N GLU A 650 19.55 -21.94 -12.94
CA GLU A 650 20.31 -22.03 -11.68
C GLU A 650 20.72 -20.63 -11.21
N ILE A 651 20.56 -20.30 -9.93
CA ILE A 651 21.06 -19.05 -9.33
C ILE A 651 22.58 -19.14 -9.14
N VAL A 652 23.33 -18.18 -9.71
CA VAL A 652 24.81 -18.15 -9.70
C VAL A 652 25.42 -16.92 -9.03
N ALA A 653 24.59 -15.93 -8.65
CA ALA A 653 25.00 -14.88 -7.74
C ALA A 653 23.80 -14.37 -6.95
N ILE A 654 24.06 -13.98 -5.70
CA ILE A 654 23.09 -13.40 -4.77
C ILE A 654 23.79 -12.20 -4.09
N GLU A 655 23.12 -11.06 -4.03
CA GLU A 655 23.61 -9.84 -3.38
C GLU A 655 22.49 -9.20 -2.56
N HIS A 656 22.74 -8.90 -1.29
CA HIS A 656 21.80 -8.15 -0.46
C HIS A 656 22.00 -6.65 -0.67
N ARG A 657 20.92 -5.94 -0.97
CA ARG A 657 20.89 -4.52 -1.37
C ARG A 657 19.76 -3.77 -0.66
N ARG A 658 19.56 -2.50 -1.01
CA ARG A 658 18.38 -1.71 -0.63
C ARG A 658 17.89 -0.87 -1.80
N ALA A 659 16.59 -0.92 -2.09
CA ALA A 659 15.97 -0.16 -3.17
C ALA A 659 14.48 0.10 -2.90
N THR A 660 13.87 1.06 -3.60
CA THR A 660 12.41 1.16 -3.63
C THR A 660 11.84 -0.03 -4.40
N VAL A 661 10.94 -0.76 -3.74
CA VAL A 661 10.14 -1.83 -4.31
C VAL A 661 8.70 -1.37 -4.53
N TYR A 662 7.99 -2.11 -5.35
CA TYR A 662 6.71 -1.87 -5.96
C TYR A 662 6.01 -3.23 -6.01
N ASP A 663 4.69 -3.25 -6.16
CA ASP A 663 3.97 -4.50 -6.37
C ASP A 663 2.70 -4.27 -7.18
N ILE A 664 2.20 -5.34 -7.78
CA ILE A 664 0.95 -5.36 -8.53
C ILE A 664 0.14 -6.61 -8.22
N SER A 665 -1.15 -6.45 -7.93
CA SER A 665 -2.06 -7.59 -7.79
C SER A 665 -2.73 -7.89 -9.13
N VAL A 666 -2.79 -9.17 -9.50
CA VAL A 666 -3.28 -9.63 -10.80
C VAL A 666 -4.38 -10.66 -10.64
N GLU A 667 -5.39 -10.53 -11.49
CA GLU A 667 -6.57 -11.41 -11.53
C GLU A 667 -6.16 -12.89 -11.63
N GLN A 668 -7.04 -13.77 -11.18
CA GLN A 668 -7.05 -15.23 -11.21
C GLN A 668 -5.80 -16.00 -10.71
N THR A 669 -4.61 -15.44 -10.44
CA THR A 669 -3.46 -16.31 -10.06
C THR A 669 -2.42 -15.72 -9.11
N HIS A 670 -2.45 -14.40 -8.86
CA HIS A 670 -1.45 -13.70 -8.02
C HIS A 670 0.00 -14.03 -8.28
N ARG A 671 0.28 -14.33 -9.55
CA ARG A 671 1.62 -14.48 -10.07
C ARG A 671 1.72 -13.69 -11.35
N TYR A 672 2.83 -12.98 -11.49
CA TYR A 672 3.18 -12.26 -12.70
C TYR A 672 4.61 -12.65 -13.09
N ALA A 673 4.93 -12.58 -14.38
CA ALA A 673 6.26 -12.76 -14.90
C ALA A 673 7.00 -11.41 -14.96
N ALA A 674 8.03 -11.25 -14.14
CA ALA A 674 8.89 -10.07 -14.08
C ALA A 674 10.35 -10.48 -14.21
N GLN A 675 11.13 -9.77 -15.03
CA GLN A 675 12.53 -10.10 -15.37
C GLN A 675 12.75 -11.56 -15.83
N GLY A 676 11.72 -12.23 -16.34
CA GLY A 676 11.74 -13.63 -16.76
C GLY A 676 11.46 -14.67 -15.67
N LEU A 677 11.03 -14.28 -14.47
CA LEU A 677 10.75 -15.14 -13.30
C LEU A 677 9.33 -14.88 -12.72
N VAL A 678 8.79 -15.82 -11.92
CA VAL A 678 7.36 -15.87 -11.47
C VAL A 678 7.21 -15.67 -9.94
N ASN A 679 6.14 -14.98 -9.45
CA ASN A 679 6.06 -14.24 -8.14
C ASN A 679 4.73 -14.48 -7.27
N HIS A 680 4.56 -14.18 -5.94
CA HIS A 680 3.37 -14.63 -5.05
C HIS A 680 3.05 -13.91 -3.64
N ASN A 681 1.80 -14.03 -3.03
CA ASN A 681 1.23 -13.37 -1.77
C ASN A 681 0.41 -14.26 -0.66
N SER A 682 0.29 -13.85 0.66
CA SER A 682 -0.48 -14.23 1.98
C SER A 682 -0.49 -15.63 2.77
N PHE A 683 -0.81 -15.74 4.13
CA PHE A 683 -0.57 -16.88 5.16
C PHE A 683 -1.66 -17.90 5.59
N TRP A 684 -2.57 -17.68 6.58
CA TRP A 684 -3.22 -18.81 7.31
C TRP A 684 -4.31 -19.53 6.51
N HIS A 685 -5.25 -18.78 5.96
CA HIS A 685 -6.11 -19.26 4.87
C HIS A 685 -5.28 -19.79 3.71
N SER A 686 -4.08 -19.27 3.43
CA SER A 686 -3.14 -19.87 2.48
C SER A 686 -2.62 -21.24 2.91
N GLU A 687 -2.22 -21.45 4.17
CA GLU A 687 -1.73 -22.73 4.69
C GLU A 687 -2.80 -23.81 4.54
N ILE A 688 -4.05 -23.51 4.93
CA ILE A 688 -5.17 -24.45 4.80
C ILE A 688 -5.53 -24.67 3.32
N MET A 689 -5.66 -23.60 2.54
CA MET A 689 -6.06 -23.68 1.14
C MET A 689 -4.97 -24.33 0.27
N THR A 690 -3.75 -23.78 0.23
CA THR A 690 -2.66 -24.27 -0.64
C THR A 690 -2.15 -25.67 -0.30
N LYS A 691 -2.23 -26.12 0.96
CA LYS A 691 -1.71 -27.45 1.36
C LYS A 691 -2.77 -28.53 1.49
N ARG A 692 -4.07 -28.19 1.57
CA ARG A 692 -5.14 -29.17 1.84
C ARG A 692 -6.44 -28.92 1.05
N ALA A 693 -7.05 -27.74 1.15
CA ALA A 693 -8.46 -27.55 0.77
C ALA A 693 -8.73 -27.17 -0.70
N VAL A 694 -7.70 -26.78 -1.44
CA VAL A 694 -7.78 -26.34 -2.83
C VAL A 694 -7.48 -27.49 -3.79
N LEU A 695 -8.39 -27.76 -4.72
CA LEU A 695 -8.13 -28.66 -5.84
C LEU A 695 -7.18 -27.99 -6.86
N PRO A 696 -6.43 -28.75 -7.67
CA PRO A 696 -5.54 -28.18 -8.70
C PRO A 696 -6.23 -27.24 -9.71
N SER A 697 -7.54 -27.40 -9.92
CA SER A 697 -8.37 -26.51 -10.74
C SER A 697 -8.79 -25.21 -10.04
N GLU A 698 -8.70 -25.15 -8.72
CA GLU A 698 -9.19 -24.08 -7.86
C GLU A 698 -8.07 -23.13 -7.40
N ILE A 699 -6.80 -23.54 -7.46
CA ILE A 699 -5.66 -22.77 -6.90
C ILE A 699 -5.46 -21.39 -7.55
N ILE A 700 -5.94 -21.28 -8.78
CA ILE A 700 -6.06 -20.07 -9.58
C ILE A 700 -7.05 -19.12 -8.85
N SER A 701 -8.35 -19.43 -8.82
CA SER A 701 -9.35 -18.58 -8.14
C SER A 701 -9.05 -18.35 -6.65
N PHE A 702 -8.46 -19.32 -5.93
CA PHE A 702 -8.09 -19.13 -4.52
C PHE A 702 -7.03 -18.04 -4.38
N ALA A 703 -5.99 -18.12 -5.22
CA ALA A 703 -4.97 -17.08 -5.23
C ALA A 703 -5.66 -15.73 -5.42
N ASP A 704 -6.44 -15.51 -6.50
CA ASP A 704 -7.01 -14.20 -6.87
C ASP A 704 -7.68 -13.35 -5.77
N LEU A 705 -8.32 -14.03 -4.83
CA LEU A 705 -9.12 -13.40 -3.79
C LEU A 705 -8.23 -12.96 -2.60
N HIS A 706 -7.09 -13.64 -2.44
CA HIS A 706 -6.22 -13.64 -1.26
C HIS A 706 -5.29 -12.41 -1.21
N SER A 707 -4.77 -11.91 -2.33
CA SER A 707 -3.93 -10.69 -2.31
C SER A 707 -4.70 -9.39 -2.29
N GLY A 708 -5.93 -9.37 -2.80
CA GLY A 708 -6.82 -8.20 -2.73
C GLY A 708 -7.12 -7.76 -1.29
N VAL A 709 -7.06 -8.70 -0.34
CA VAL A 709 -7.28 -8.47 1.10
C VAL A 709 -6.05 -7.81 1.79
N VAL A 710 -4.83 -7.99 1.28
CA VAL A 710 -3.58 -7.63 1.99
C VAL A 710 -2.83 -6.40 1.43
N ALA A 711 -3.41 -5.71 0.45
CA ALA A 711 -2.87 -4.50 -0.21
C ALA A 711 -2.67 -3.29 0.73
N THR A 712 -1.71 -2.40 0.49
CA THR A 712 -1.40 -1.25 1.39
C THR A 712 -1.18 0.06 0.63
N SER A 713 -1.71 1.18 1.13
CA SER A 713 -1.52 2.51 0.53
C SER A 713 -0.44 3.35 1.22
N GLY A 714 0.12 4.33 0.51
CA GLY A 714 1.24 5.14 1.01
C GLY A 714 0.92 6.08 2.19
N THR A 715 -0.36 6.30 2.51
CA THR A 715 -0.82 7.20 3.59
C THR A 715 -1.53 6.49 4.73
N ARG A 716 -1.92 5.21 4.57
CA ARG A 716 -2.49 4.37 5.62
C ARG A 716 -1.74 3.05 5.68
N LEU A 717 -1.17 2.76 6.86
CA LEU A 717 -0.68 1.44 7.17
C LEU A 717 -1.83 0.44 7.11
N ASN A 718 -1.68 -0.65 6.36
CA ASN A 718 -2.66 -1.73 6.36
C ASN A 718 -2.45 -2.59 7.62
N PRO A 719 -3.44 -2.66 8.54
CA PRO A 719 -3.39 -3.58 9.68
C PRO A 719 -3.11 -4.99 9.22
N TYR A 720 -3.69 -5.36 8.07
CA TYR A 720 -3.64 -6.70 7.55
C TYR A 720 -2.17 -7.08 7.26
N LYS A 721 -1.49 -6.32 6.39
CA LYS A 721 -0.07 -6.51 6.06
C LYS A 721 0.85 -6.57 7.28
N LEU A 722 0.64 -5.68 8.27
CA LEU A 722 1.52 -5.55 9.42
C LEU A 722 1.54 -6.79 10.31
N GLY A 723 0.38 -7.24 10.80
CA GLY A 723 0.39 -8.24 11.87
C GLY A 723 0.79 -9.63 11.41
N LEU A 724 0.68 -9.94 10.12
CA LEU A 724 1.07 -11.25 9.61
C LEU A 724 2.55 -11.35 9.21
N GLU A 725 3.16 -10.27 8.71
CA GLU A 725 4.62 -10.23 8.64
C GLU A 725 5.21 -10.26 10.06
N LEU A 726 4.52 -9.69 11.06
CA LEU A 726 4.91 -9.78 12.47
C LEU A 726 4.71 -11.20 13.06
N LEU A 727 3.62 -11.91 12.74
CA LEU A 727 3.42 -13.31 13.15
C LEU A 727 4.46 -14.25 12.54
N ARG A 728 4.84 -14.05 11.26
CA ARG A 728 5.97 -14.75 10.62
C ARG A 728 7.28 -14.53 11.37
N ASP A 729 7.59 -13.26 11.67
CA ASP A 729 8.83 -12.89 12.36
C ASP A 729 8.91 -13.53 13.76
N VAL A 730 7.79 -13.58 14.50
CA VAL A 730 7.72 -14.34 15.76
C VAL A 730 7.97 -15.83 15.51
N GLU A 731 7.31 -16.45 14.53
CA GLU A 731 7.49 -17.88 14.25
C GLU A 731 8.96 -18.20 13.92
N GLU A 732 9.60 -17.40 13.07
CA GLU A 732 11.01 -17.54 12.72
C GLU A 732 11.92 -17.35 13.95
N ARG A 733 11.72 -16.29 14.74
CA ARG A 733 12.51 -16.03 15.96
C ARG A 733 12.39 -17.13 17.00
N TRP A 734 11.18 -17.65 17.24
CA TRP A 734 10.99 -18.73 18.22
C TRP A 734 11.38 -20.12 17.71
N ASN A 735 11.40 -20.35 16.39
CA ASN A 735 11.99 -21.54 15.80
C ASN A 735 13.53 -21.54 15.90
N THR A 736 14.16 -20.40 15.59
CA THR A 736 15.63 -20.22 15.59
C THR A 736 16.23 -19.88 16.95
N GLY A 737 15.41 -19.54 17.95
CA GLY A 737 15.87 -19.13 19.28
C GLY A 737 16.45 -17.70 19.35
N ARG A 738 16.13 -16.84 18.37
CA ARG A 738 16.52 -15.42 18.31
C ARG A 738 15.66 -14.55 19.24
N PHE A 739 15.69 -14.88 20.53
CA PHE A 739 14.96 -14.14 21.57
C PHE A 739 15.66 -14.25 22.94
N GLY A 740 15.51 -13.20 23.75
CA GLY A 740 15.98 -13.16 25.14
C GLY A 740 17.45 -12.79 25.30
N LYS A 741 17.84 -12.66 26.56
CA LYS A 741 19.06 -11.97 27.01
C LYS A 741 20.35 -12.35 26.26
N GLU A 742 20.57 -13.64 26.01
CA GLU A 742 21.77 -14.12 25.30
C GLU A 742 21.82 -13.68 23.84
N TYR A 743 20.67 -13.52 23.19
CA TYR A 743 20.58 -12.92 21.85
C TYR A 743 20.71 -11.41 21.93
N ASP A 744 19.99 -10.75 22.85
CA ASP A 744 19.95 -9.29 22.94
C ASP A 744 21.34 -8.69 23.23
N GLU A 745 22.06 -9.25 24.21
CA GLU A 745 23.41 -8.84 24.65
C GLU A 745 24.55 -9.32 23.72
N CYS A 746 24.26 -10.04 22.64
CA CYS A 746 25.29 -10.45 21.68
C CYS A 746 25.72 -9.26 20.80
N ASP A 747 26.91 -8.70 21.07
CA ASP A 747 27.50 -7.61 20.27
C ASP A 747 28.13 -8.10 18.95
N ASP A 748 28.32 -9.42 18.76
CA ASP A 748 28.85 -9.97 17.51
C ASP A 748 27.75 -10.11 16.45
N LEU A 749 27.83 -9.25 15.44
CA LEU A 749 26.92 -9.22 14.29
C LEU A 749 26.94 -10.52 13.46
N ALA A 750 28.07 -11.25 13.41
CA ALA A 750 28.18 -12.50 12.67
C ALA A 750 27.54 -13.67 13.44
N GLU A 751 27.63 -13.65 14.77
CA GLU A 751 26.96 -14.63 15.64
C GLU A 751 25.43 -14.38 15.66
N LYS A 752 24.99 -13.12 15.76
CA LYS A 752 23.56 -12.74 15.62
C LYS A 752 22.94 -13.16 14.28
N GLN A 753 23.67 -13.06 13.17
CA GLN A 753 23.16 -13.45 11.84
C GLN A 753 22.99 -14.97 11.70
N ASN A 754 23.95 -15.76 12.18
CA ASN A 754 23.94 -17.23 12.09
C ASN A 754 23.25 -17.91 13.28
N TRP A 755 22.51 -17.14 14.09
CA TRP A 755 21.84 -17.64 15.29
C TRP A 755 20.67 -18.56 14.92
N ASP A 756 20.91 -19.87 15.02
CA ASP A 756 19.90 -20.93 14.96
C ASP A 756 20.17 -21.97 16.06
N ARG A 757 19.23 -22.08 17.00
CA ARG A 757 19.21 -23.05 18.10
C ARG A 757 18.23 -24.21 17.86
N GLN A 758 17.53 -24.23 16.72
CA GLN A 758 16.61 -25.29 16.29
C GLN A 758 15.56 -25.66 17.35
N LEU A 759 15.03 -24.65 18.05
CA LEU A 759 14.09 -24.85 19.16
C LEU A 759 12.70 -25.29 18.68
N GLY A 760 12.28 -24.89 17.48
CA GLY A 760 10.99 -25.26 16.89
C GLY A 760 9.75 -24.72 17.65
N LEU A 761 9.91 -23.70 18.50
CA LEU A 761 8.87 -23.19 19.38
C LEU A 761 7.94 -22.15 18.72
N GLY A 762 8.17 -21.79 17.46
CA GLY A 762 7.47 -20.71 16.76
C GLY A 762 5.95 -20.86 16.76
N ARG A 763 5.47 -22.06 16.45
CA ARG A 763 4.02 -22.35 16.40
C ARG A 763 3.36 -22.38 17.77
N GLN A 764 4.08 -22.82 18.81
CA GLN A 764 3.62 -22.68 20.20
C GLN A 764 3.50 -21.19 20.57
N LYS A 765 4.46 -20.36 20.16
CA LYS A 765 4.43 -18.92 20.43
C LYS A 765 3.29 -18.20 19.69
N ILE A 766 2.98 -18.55 18.43
CA ILE A 766 1.81 -18.01 17.74
C ILE A 766 0.52 -18.26 18.53
N PHE A 767 0.31 -19.49 19.03
CA PHE A 767 -0.88 -19.81 19.84
C PHE A 767 -0.92 -19.13 21.21
N GLU A 768 0.24 -18.83 21.80
CA GLU A 768 0.37 -17.98 23.00
C GLU A 768 0.01 -16.53 22.69
N ILE A 769 0.51 -15.98 21.57
CA ILE A 769 0.21 -14.61 21.13
C ILE A 769 -1.28 -14.42 20.90
N ARG A 770 -1.88 -15.31 20.10
CA ARG A 770 -3.33 -15.40 19.86
C ARG A 770 -4.13 -15.34 21.15
N LYS A 771 -3.65 -15.99 22.22
CA LYS A 771 -4.38 -16.10 23.50
C LYS A 771 -4.30 -14.83 24.35
N LEU A 772 -3.14 -14.19 24.42
CA LEU A 772 -2.85 -13.19 25.47
C LEU A 772 -2.84 -11.73 24.97
N TYR A 773 -2.51 -11.51 23.69
CA TYR A 773 -2.19 -10.17 23.19
C TYR A 773 -3.38 -9.52 22.45
N ASN A 774 -3.35 -8.19 22.41
CA ASN A 774 -4.13 -7.33 21.51
C ASN A 774 -3.15 -6.57 20.60
N ASP A 775 -3.60 -5.81 19.61
CA ASP A 775 -2.72 -5.12 18.66
C ASP A 775 -1.68 -4.21 19.35
N VAL A 776 -2.10 -3.49 20.40
CA VAL A 776 -1.22 -2.60 21.18
C VAL A 776 -0.10 -3.39 21.85
N THR A 777 -0.42 -4.46 22.59
CA THR A 777 0.58 -5.29 23.28
C THR A 777 1.37 -6.19 22.33
N PHE A 778 0.78 -6.62 21.22
CA PHE A 778 1.43 -7.40 20.17
C PHE A 778 2.49 -6.57 19.47
N ILE A 779 2.18 -5.32 19.13
CA ILE A 779 3.15 -4.37 18.60
C ILE A 779 4.14 -3.91 19.69
N ASP A 780 3.71 -3.72 20.94
CA ASP A 780 4.65 -3.30 21.98
C ASP A 780 5.72 -4.38 22.27
N GLU A 781 5.31 -5.63 22.41
CA GLU A 781 6.22 -6.75 22.73
C GLU A 781 7.03 -7.22 21.51
N PHE A 782 6.39 -7.39 20.35
CA PHE A 782 7.02 -8.07 19.21
C PHE A 782 7.55 -7.14 18.13
N LEU A 783 7.11 -5.88 18.04
CA LEU A 783 7.72 -4.90 17.12
C LEU A 783 9.09 -4.52 17.65
N THR A 784 10.13 -5.17 17.14
CA THR A 784 11.52 -4.85 17.50
C THR A 784 12.08 -3.71 16.63
N PRO A 785 13.18 -3.05 17.05
CA PRO A 785 13.92 -2.12 16.19
C PRO A 785 14.29 -2.73 14.84
N GLU A 786 14.71 -4.00 14.84
CA GLU A 786 15.09 -4.78 13.67
C GLU A 786 13.89 -4.96 12.74
N PHE A 787 12.74 -5.39 13.28
CA PHE A 787 11.51 -5.55 12.51
C PHE A 787 11.01 -4.22 11.93
N ALA A 788 11.05 -3.13 12.70
CA ALA A 788 10.65 -1.81 12.21
C ALA A 788 11.58 -1.27 11.11
N LEU A 789 12.88 -1.57 11.18
CA LEU A 789 13.87 -1.26 10.13
C LEU A 789 13.70 -2.11 8.87
N GLN A 790 13.35 -3.39 9.01
CA GLN A 790 13.03 -4.31 7.92
C GLN A 790 11.70 -3.95 7.24
N GLN A 791 10.66 -3.65 8.04
CA GLN A 791 9.32 -3.33 7.56
C GLN A 791 9.10 -1.88 7.18
N LYS A 792 10.01 -0.98 7.61
CA LYS A 792 10.17 0.40 7.09
C LYS A 792 9.03 1.31 7.47
N LEU A 793 8.65 1.15 8.71
CA LEU A 793 7.64 1.95 9.35
C LEU A 793 8.25 3.36 9.53
N PHE A 794 7.64 4.35 8.88
CA PHE A 794 8.09 5.75 8.92
C PHE A 794 6.95 6.62 9.45
N THR A 795 7.28 7.65 10.24
CA THR A 795 6.26 8.62 10.67
C THR A 795 6.16 9.75 9.66
N PHE A 796 4.95 10.00 9.15
CA PHE A 796 4.69 11.14 8.25
C PHE A 796 4.11 12.33 9.01
N ARG A 797 4.48 13.56 8.64
CA ARG A 797 3.86 14.82 9.10
C ARG A 797 3.33 15.55 7.87
N TYR A 798 2.07 15.97 7.94
CA TYR A 798 1.46 16.80 6.90
C TYR A 798 2.02 18.22 6.98
N ASN A 799 2.61 18.70 5.90
CA ASN A 799 3.14 20.06 5.80
C ASN A 799 2.06 20.96 5.15
N ARG A 800 1.52 21.90 5.94
CA ARG A 800 0.45 22.83 5.53
C ARG A 800 0.91 23.84 4.48
N ASP A 801 2.21 24.07 4.31
CA ASP A 801 2.75 25.04 3.35
C ASP A 801 2.98 24.42 1.95
N THR A 802 3.15 23.09 1.88
CA THR A 802 3.40 22.35 0.63
C THR A 802 2.25 21.42 0.22
N ASP A 803 1.24 21.24 1.09
CA ASP A 803 0.10 20.32 0.93
C ASP A 803 0.52 18.84 0.74
N ILE A 804 1.71 18.49 1.23
CA ILE A 804 2.35 17.18 1.06
C ILE A 804 2.67 16.55 2.43
N TYR A 805 2.58 15.22 2.51
CA TYR A 805 3.04 14.46 3.67
C TYR A 805 4.55 14.19 3.57
N GLU A 806 5.32 14.76 4.49
CA GLU A 806 6.78 14.61 4.58
C GLU A 806 7.16 13.59 5.65
N ILE A 807 8.33 12.95 5.54
CA ILE A 807 8.84 12.02 6.56
C ILE A 807 9.31 12.84 7.77
N ALA A 808 8.61 12.69 8.89
CA ALA A 808 8.85 13.44 10.12
C ALA A 808 10.04 12.88 10.92
N SER A 809 10.18 11.55 10.95
CA SER A 809 11.25 10.88 11.71
C SER A 809 11.51 9.45 11.24
N ARG A 810 12.68 8.94 11.65
CA ARG A 810 13.14 7.56 11.47
C ARG A 810 13.51 6.90 12.80
N GLU A 811 13.32 7.57 13.93
CA GLU A 811 13.65 7.01 15.24
C GLU A 811 12.64 5.93 15.62
N PHE A 812 13.13 4.73 15.93
CA PHE A 812 12.29 3.58 16.26
C PHE A 812 11.31 3.89 17.41
N GLN A 813 11.74 4.63 18.43
CA GLN A 813 10.87 5.03 19.53
C GLN A 813 9.72 5.93 19.06
N GLU A 814 9.96 6.93 18.21
CA GLU A 814 8.88 7.77 17.67
C GLU A 814 7.95 7.01 16.71
N ILE A 815 8.49 6.07 15.92
CA ILE A 815 7.70 5.18 15.06
C ILE A 815 6.79 4.28 15.89
N LYS A 816 7.37 3.59 16.89
CA LYS A 816 6.65 2.70 17.80
C LYS A 816 5.60 3.48 18.61
N GLN A 817 5.97 4.61 19.20
CA GLN A 817 5.02 5.48 19.92
C GLN A 817 3.90 5.99 19.01
N LYS A 818 4.15 6.36 17.75
CA LYS A 818 3.09 6.80 16.84
C LYS A 818 2.15 5.66 16.44
N LEU A 819 2.67 4.46 16.21
CA LEU A 819 1.85 3.27 15.91
C LEU A 819 1.02 2.87 17.14
N LEU A 820 1.66 2.76 18.29
CA LEU A 820 0.99 2.52 19.57
C LEU A 820 -0.06 3.59 19.84
N PHE A 821 0.21 4.88 19.61
CA PHE A 821 -0.78 5.95 19.77
C PHE A 821 -1.97 5.80 18.82
N SER A 822 -1.75 5.41 17.55
CA SER A 822 -2.84 5.18 16.59
C SER A 822 -3.74 3.98 16.93
N LEU A 823 -3.27 3.05 17.76
CA LEU A 823 -3.98 1.83 18.16
C LEU A 823 -4.47 1.88 19.61
N THR A 824 -3.76 2.62 20.48
CA THR A 824 -4.16 2.93 21.85
C THR A 824 -5.41 3.78 21.79
N ASN A 825 -6.49 3.30 22.38
CA ASN A 825 -7.79 3.97 22.35
C ASN A 825 -8.25 4.30 20.90
N PHE A 826 -7.80 3.54 19.89
CA PHE A 826 -8.08 3.79 18.46
C PHE A 826 -7.66 5.17 17.94
N GLY A 827 -6.66 5.80 18.55
CA GLY A 827 -6.26 7.18 18.24
C GLY A 827 -7.31 8.23 18.68
N GLN A 828 -8.29 7.84 19.50
CA GLN A 828 -9.27 8.73 20.10
C GLN A 828 -8.68 9.38 21.36
N PRO A 829 -8.97 10.66 21.63
CA PRO A 829 -8.39 11.37 22.77
C PRO A 829 -8.80 10.77 24.12
N TYR A 830 -7.88 10.78 25.07
CA TYR A 830 -8.09 10.23 26.40
C TYR A 830 -8.81 11.23 27.30
N ILE A 831 -10.15 11.16 27.31
CA ILE A 831 -11.03 12.01 28.15
C ILE A 831 -11.45 11.25 29.42
N MET A 832 -11.53 11.94 30.55
CA MET A 832 -12.06 11.43 31.81
C MET A 832 -12.98 12.46 32.49
N VAL A 833 -13.96 11.99 33.27
CA VAL A 833 -14.64 12.85 34.26
C VAL A 833 -13.69 13.11 35.42
N GLY A 834 -13.28 14.37 35.60
CA GLY A 834 -12.41 14.80 36.69
C GLY A 834 -13.16 15.32 37.92
N ASP A 835 -14.29 16.00 37.72
CA ASP A 835 -15.19 16.48 38.78
C ASP A 835 -16.58 16.75 38.18
N ALA A 836 -17.64 16.16 38.71
CA ALA A 836 -19.03 16.38 38.31
C ALA A 836 -19.78 17.33 39.26
N ASN A 837 -19.07 17.92 40.22
CA ASN A 837 -19.56 19.02 41.04
C ASN A 837 -18.61 20.22 40.98
N TYR A 838 -18.14 20.55 39.78
CA TYR A 838 -17.25 21.68 39.56
C TYR A 838 -17.87 22.99 40.06
N ASN A 839 -17.04 23.83 40.68
CA ASN A 839 -17.44 25.04 41.42
C ASN A 839 -18.54 24.85 42.48
N ASN A 840 -18.83 23.61 42.90
CA ASN A 840 -19.97 23.24 43.74
C ASN A 840 -21.34 23.60 43.10
N ARG A 841 -21.48 23.40 41.79
CA ARG A 841 -22.69 23.72 40.99
C ARG A 841 -23.28 22.52 40.26
N GLY A 842 -22.71 21.32 40.41
CA GLY A 842 -23.03 20.17 39.56
C GLY A 842 -22.62 20.36 38.09
N GLU A 843 -21.71 21.29 37.80
CA GLU A 843 -21.12 21.48 36.47
C GLU A 843 -20.15 20.31 36.18
N LEU A 844 -20.17 19.74 34.97
CA LEU A 844 -19.32 18.59 34.62
C LEU A 844 -17.95 19.07 34.15
N TYR A 845 -16.89 18.56 34.75
CA TYR A 845 -15.50 18.87 34.43
C TYR A 845 -14.79 17.65 33.87
N LEU A 846 -14.42 17.76 32.60
CA LEU A 846 -13.73 16.76 31.81
C LEU A 846 -12.25 17.10 31.73
N LEU A 847 -11.42 16.10 31.93
CA LEU A 847 -9.96 16.17 31.79
C LEU A 847 -9.57 15.47 30.49
N HIS A 848 -9.04 16.22 29.51
CA HIS A 848 -8.25 15.62 28.43
C HIS A 848 -6.83 15.38 28.94
N ARG A 849 -6.44 14.10 29.02
CA ARG A 849 -5.04 13.74 29.23
C ARG A 849 -4.29 13.97 27.93
N TYR A 850 -3.54 15.07 27.86
CA TYR A 850 -2.77 15.42 26.66
C TYR A 850 -1.64 14.42 26.40
N GLU A 851 -1.72 13.74 25.26
CA GLU A 851 -0.75 12.72 24.82
C GLU A 851 0.05 13.20 23.58
N GLY A 852 0.21 14.53 23.43
CA GLY A 852 0.98 15.15 22.34
C GLY A 852 0.20 15.46 21.07
N VAL A 853 -1.12 15.31 21.09
CA VAL A 853 -2.03 15.65 19.98
C VAL A 853 -3.16 16.55 20.50
N ASP A 854 -3.30 17.71 19.87
CA ASP A 854 -4.35 18.69 20.19
C ASP A 854 -5.73 18.18 19.71
N LEU A 855 -6.79 18.46 20.49
CA LEU A 855 -8.15 18.10 20.11
C LEU A 855 -8.61 18.84 18.85
N GLN A 856 -9.38 18.17 17.99
CA GLN A 856 -10.13 18.85 16.94
C GLN A 856 -11.27 19.66 17.59
N MET A 857 -11.17 21.00 17.55
CA MET A 857 -12.07 21.89 18.28
C MET A 857 -13.54 21.75 17.87
N ASP A 858 -13.82 21.49 16.59
CA ASP A 858 -15.19 21.35 16.08
C ASP A 858 -15.87 20.09 16.65
N TYR A 859 -15.16 18.95 16.63
CA TYR A 859 -15.61 17.73 17.29
C TYR A 859 -15.73 17.89 18.80
N ALA A 860 -14.75 18.52 19.46
CA ALA A 860 -14.79 18.73 20.90
C ALA A 860 -16.00 19.57 21.34
N ARG A 861 -16.36 20.60 20.56
CA ARG A 861 -17.57 21.41 20.78
C ARG A 861 -18.84 20.57 20.65
N GLU A 862 -19.02 19.86 19.55
CA GLU A 862 -20.23 19.03 19.36
C GLU A 862 -20.33 17.89 20.38
N THR A 863 -19.21 17.27 20.79
CA THR A 863 -19.18 16.32 21.91
C THR A 863 -19.63 16.98 23.22
N MET A 864 -19.18 18.20 23.54
CA MET A 864 -19.65 18.94 24.72
C MET A 864 -21.14 19.30 24.63
N ARG A 865 -21.66 19.62 23.43
CA ARG A 865 -23.09 19.85 23.19
C ARG A 865 -23.92 18.60 23.52
N ASN A 866 -23.48 17.44 23.05
CA ASN A 866 -24.19 16.17 23.24
C ASN A 866 -24.06 15.65 24.69
N LEU A 867 -22.92 15.88 25.35
CA LEU A 867 -22.79 15.66 26.79
C LEU A 867 -23.70 16.61 27.60
N HIS A 868 -23.86 17.87 27.19
CA HIS A 868 -24.81 18.80 27.81
C HIS A 868 -26.26 18.36 27.63
N LYS A 869 -26.66 17.82 26.47
CA LYS A 869 -28.01 17.25 26.27
C LYS A 869 -28.35 16.19 27.33
N ILE A 870 -27.38 15.35 27.71
CA ILE A 870 -27.56 14.27 28.70
C ILE A 870 -27.41 14.78 30.15
N TRP A 871 -26.39 15.60 30.43
CA TRP A 871 -26.08 16.08 31.78
C TRP A 871 -26.95 17.26 32.23
N THR A 872 -27.55 17.99 31.29
CA THR A 872 -28.43 19.17 31.46
C THR A 872 -27.83 20.40 32.14
N ARG A 873 -26.55 20.34 32.54
CA ARG A 873 -25.81 21.42 33.19
C ARG A 873 -24.54 21.75 32.40
N PRO A 874 -23.91 22.92 32.62
CA PRO A 874 -22.71 23.33 31.89
C PRO A 874 -21.59 22.29 31.94
N ILE A 875 -20.89 22.16 30.81
CA ILE A 875 -19.78 21.23 30.61
C ILE A 875 -18.50 22.05 30.46
N HIS A 876 -17.45 21.64 31.16
CA HIS A 876 -16.12 22.21 31.09
C HIS A 876 -15.14 21.12 30.64
N LEU A 877 -14.28 21.44 29.68
CA LEU A 877 -13.24 20.54 29.17
C LEU A 877 -11.89 21.22 29.33
N GLU A 878 -11.07 20.70 30.24
CA GLU A 878 -9.65 21.05 30.30
C GLU A 878 -8.90 20.32 29.19
N THR A 879 -8.20 21.07 28.34
CA THR A 879 -7.32 20.53 27.30
C THR A 879 -6.07 21.37 27.15
N VAL A 880 -5.04 20.81 26.51
CA VAL A 880 -3.91 21.58 25.99
C VAL A 880 -4.16 21.89 24.52
N THR A 881 -3.89 23.13 24.11
CA THR A 881 -3.92 23.59 22.71
C THR A 881 -2.77 24.58 22.48
N ASP A 882 -1.96 24.38 21.45
CA ASP A 882 -0.72 25.13 21.19
C ASP A 882 0.28 25.09 22.38
N ASN A 883 0.42 23.94 23.05
CA ASN A 883 1.17 23.75 24.30
C ASN A 883 0.74 24.67 25.47
N ARG A 884 -0.52 25.11 25.49
CA ARG A 884 -1.11 25.93 26.59
C ARG A 884 -2.37 25.28 27.14
N ARG A 885 -2.57 25.30 28.46
CA ARG A 885 -3.79 24.77 29.10
C ARG A 885 -4.94 25.75 28.91
N ARG A 886 -6.03 25.22 28.38
CA ARG A 886 -7.27 25.96 28.11
C ARG A 886 -8.44 25.21 28.71
N LEU A 887 -9.37 25.98 29.25
CA LEU A 887 -10.67 25.51 29.70
C LEU A 887 -11.70 25.95 28.66
N LEU A 888 -12.19 24.99 27.89
CA LEU A 888 -13.38 25.16 27.07
C LEU A 888 -14.59 24.98 27.98
N SER A 889 -15.60 25.84 27.87
CA SER A 889 -16.83 25.77 28.65
C SER A 889 -18.04 25.97 27.75
N PHE A 890 -19.06 25.14 27.91
CA PHE A 890 -20.32 25.23 27.19
C PHE A 890 -21.47 25.32 28.19
N ASP A 891 -22.28 26.38 28.10
CA ASP A 891 -23.37 26.69 29.04
C ASP A 891 -24.76 26.22 28.59
N GLY A 892 -24.83 25.52 27.46
CA GLY A 892 -26.07 25.11 26.79
C GLY A 892 -26.42 25.98 25.58
N THR A 893 -25.85 27.18 25.48
CA THR A 893 -26.08 28.13 24.39
C THR A 893 -24.78 28.53 23.67
N ASP A 894 -23.79 29.01 24.41
CA ASP A 894 -22.56 29.58 23.88
C ASP A 894 -21.31 28.82 24.38
N TYR A 895 -20.24 28.89 23.58
CA TYR A 895 -18.93 28.39 23.97
C TYR A 895 -18.05 29.54 24.45
N SER A 896 -17.47 29.38 25.65
CA SER A 896 -16.45 30.27 26.17
C SER A 896 -15.11 29.54 26.35
N GLU A 897 -14.02 30.27 26.16
CA GLU A 897 -12.67 29.73 26.24
C GLU A 897 -11.83 30.59 27.20
N ARG A 898 -11.23 29.94 28.20
CA ARG A 898 -10.39 30.60 29.20
C ARG A 898 -9.01 29.94 29.26
N ARG A 899 -7.94 30.75 29.27
CA ARG A 899 -6.59 30.25 29.57
C ARG A 899 -6.45 29.95 31.07
N LEU A 900 -5.82 28.82 31.38
CA LEU A 900 -5.48 28.41 32.74
C LEU A 900 -4.00 28.71 33.10
N ASP A 901 -3.21 29.12 32.10
CA ASP A 901 -1.82 29.59 32.21
C ASP A 901 -1.73 31.12 32.34
#